data_AF-A0A0V1EG44-F1
#
_entry.id   AF-A0A0V1EG44-F1
#
_cell.length_a   1.000
_cell.length_b   1.000
_cell.length_c   1.000
_cell.angle_alpha   90.00
_cell.angle_beta   90.00
_cell.angle_gamma   90.00
#
_symmetry.space_group_name_H-M   'P 1'
#
loop_
_entity.id
_entity.type
_entity.pdbx_description
1 polymer ?
#
loop_
_entity_poly.entity_id
_entity_poly.type
_entity_poly.pdbx_seq_one_letter_code
_entity_poly.pdbx_strand_id
1 'polypeptide(L)'
;LFCFSFTMVSLPSLPVSVALSPRVYRILGCNSGSMTLQGTNTYLVGTGRKRVLIDTGEANNFAYLQYLSQTLSETGACICGVLCTHWHADHIGGVSNVARQYSVTNLMKFRRANPEENIKYEELGFEFVQEGQLITVEGATLKVIHTPGHADDHMSLQLLEENAIFSGDCILGDGSTTVFEDLDSYMKSLKKLQSLAPDLIYPGHGSPIHDAAKRIQQYIDHRQRRENQIFNVLSQSKLPLTPMDIVQKIYNETPAMLHRAASVNVLQHLEKLQKLGKTSKRSNFHLIRAENSNEPSSLVVLFLEEALYLVVISGCLSVANGDQAKFDHLLFIEITLDRQLIFSIYYLQLMTSGEFFSHCIASAADFVFRFAVYLHFRRRGWIVKPGLNYGVDYGKKVFEIVTRFLLSTVVYPDAPSNVHSQFMVIIVPHWNGFQELPMTWRDAVSASRISCAVSKNVLLCGVKNFDGDFQKLTLDDLQQCPVQIVCLKQWFARRPFSDKKERKIRFKLAMPCRCLRWAFRIVNWEPSVTEWTRMLRCLQLDDLPRIRRQVFQEDIKATVAGGLMMRKAISVCTGLAWDEITLIRSSTGKPMLAENIQLGYQFSFNLSHHGDYVILATSSSSVCGVDVMKIEYPKLQMNLSEYFKMMSPQFADEEYAALNQQRTDSEKLELFYRYWCLKESYLKAVGFGIRCDLSQIHFIFNSLVVPVGQFEISTKLVFEETQHDEFVFEECHLDPYHAACVCYKDDLLEAECEQHRGKCIPFQLVTMDFVLQDAVPLHHEEAIPVPGLCKAVPISPLDFSYYLFNR
;
A
#
# COMPACT_ATOMS: atom_id res chain seq x y z
N LEU A 1 -9.62 -10.46 12.13
CA LEU A 1 -10.91 -10.54 11.39
C LEU A 1 -11.54 -11.92 11.60
N PHE A 2 -12.28 -12.10 12.69
CA PHE A 2 -13.14 -13.26 12.97
C PHE A 2 -14.56 -12.77 13.21
N CYS A 3 -15.35 -12.81 12.14
CA CYS A 3 -16.81 -12.88 11.99
C CYS A 3 -16.91 -13.11 10.48
N PHE A 4 -17.36 -14.25 9.97
CA PHE A 4 -18.75 -14.51 9.66
C PHE A 4 -18.90 -16.01 9.36
N SER A 5 -19.91 -16.63 9.96
CA SER A 5 -20.52 -17.84 9.39
C SER A 5 -21.17 -17.41 8.08
N PHE A 6 -20.76 -17.99 6.95
CA PHE A 6 -21.37 -17.76 5.63
C PHE A 6 -22.74 -18.44 5.57
N THR A 7 -23.71 -17.81 6.20
CA THR A 7 -25.03 -17.59 5.59
C THR A 7 -25.05 -16.09 5.27
N MET A 8 -25.30 -15.70 4.02
CA MET A 8 -25.49 -14.28 3.69
C MET A 8 -26.77 -13.80 4.38
N VAL A 9 -26.66 -13.44 5.66
CA VAL A 9 -27.68 -12.67 6.35
C VAL A 9 -27.50 -11.25 5.82
N SER A 10 -28.42 -10.78 4.99
CA SER A 10 -28.47 -9.37 4.62
C SER A 10 -28.57 -8.57 5.92
N LEU A 11 -27.59 -7.70 6.18
CA LEU A 11 -27.68 -6.77 7.30
C LEU A 11 -28.95 -5.92 7.13
N PRO A 12 -29.70 -5.67 8.21
CA PRO A 12 -30.88 -4.83 8.13
C PRO A 12 -30.47 -3.42 7.69
N SER A 13 -31.27 -2.84 6.79
CA SER A 13 -31.11 -1.43 6.42
C SER A 13 -31.47 -0.55 7.62
N LEU A 14 -30.58 0.38 7.95
CA LEU A 14 -30.75 1.31 9.06
C LEU A 14 -30.94 2.73 8.50
N PRO A 15 -31.98 3.46 8.93
CA PRO A 15 -32.13 4.87 8.57
C PRO A 15 -30.92 5.67 9.05
N VAL A 16 -30.46 6.61 8.22
CA VAL A 16 -29.26 7.43 8.45
C VAL A 16 -29.42 8.33 9.67
N SER A 17 -30.60 8.92 9.87
CA SER A 17 -30.96 9.61 11.12
C SER A 17 -32.33 9.17 11.57
N VAL A 18 -32.48 8.84 12.85
CA VAL A 18 -33.75 8.38 13.42
C VAL A 18 -33.84 8.65 14.92
N ALA A 19 -35.02 9.06 15.39
CA ALA A 19 -35.34 9.08 16.82
C ALA A 19 -35.61 7.65 17.29
N LEU A 20 -34.77 7.13 18.19
CA LEU A 20 -34.94 5.80 18.80
C LEU A 20 -35.81 5.85 20.06
N SER A 21 -35.81 6.98 20.75
CA SER A 21 -36.65 7.28 21.90
C SER A 21 -36.88 8.80 22.01
N PRO A 22 -37.71 9.29 22.95
CA PRO A 22 -37.82 10.72 23.22
C PRO A 22 -36.49 11.39 23.64
N ARG A 23 -35.49 10.61 24.07
CA ARG A 23 -34.19 11.09 24.55
C ARG A 23 -33.05 10.82 23.59
N VAL A 24 -33.17 9.82 22.72
CA VAL A 24 -32.05 9.28 21.94
C VAL A 24 -32.34 9.41 20.44
N TYR A 25 -31.52 10.23 19.77
CA TYR A 25 -31.43 10.27 18.32
C TYR A 25 -30.17 9.56 17.87
N ARG A 26 -30.28 8.66 16.90
CA ARG A 26 -29.11 8.01 16.29
C ARG A 26 -28.85 8.62 14.92
N ILE A 27 -27.60 9.02 14.68
CA ILE A 27 -27.10 9.45 13.38
C ILE A 27 -25.98 8.48 12.96
N LEU A 28 -26.12 7.85 11.80
CA LEU A 28 -25.09 6.99 11.23
C LEU A 28 -23.91 7.83 10.74
N GLY A 29 -22.70 7.40 11.09
CA GLY A 29 -21.43 8.00 10.69
C GLY A 29 -21.14 7.91 9.18
N CYS A 30 -22.04 7.34 8.38
CA CYS A 30 -21.93 7.24 6.91
C CYS A 30 -20.60 6.60 6.46
N ASN A 31 -20.13 5.62 7.23
CA ASN A 31 -18.85 4.93 7.08
C ASN A 31 -19.05 3.40 7.14
N SER A 32 -19.97 2.87 6.33
CA SER A 32 -20.28 1.44 6.29
C SER A 32 -19.06 0.60 5.87
N GLY A 33 -18.83 -0.52 6.53
CA GLY A 33 -17.64 -1.34 6.34
C GLY A 33 -17.73 -2.69 7.04
N SER A 34 -16.72 -3.54 6.86
CA SER A 34 -16.70 -4.88 7.46
C SER A 34 -16.59 -4.87 8.99
N MET A 35 -15.98 -3.82 9.54
CA MET A 35 -15.84 -3.62 10.99
C MET A 35 -16.96 -2.73 11.56
N THR A 36 -17.39 -1.74 10.78
CA THR A 36 -18.39 -0.73 11.19
C THR A 36 -19.83 -1.09 10.81
N LEU A 37 -20.04 -2.23 10.15
CA LEU A 37 -21.33 -2.71 9.66
C LEU A 37 -22.04 -1.67 8.76
N GLN A 38 -23.24 -1.21 9.13
CA GLN A 38 -23.98 -0.15 8.43
C GLN A 38 -23.34 1.24 8.62
N GLY A 39 -22.38 1.39 9.55
CA GLY A 39 -21.71 2.63 9.93
C GLY A 39 -21.64 2.79 11.45
N THR A 40 -20.83 3.74 11.94
CA THR A 40 -20.79 4.09 13.36
C THR A 40 -22.14 4.68 13.78
N ASN A 41 -22.75 4.15 14.83
CA ASN A 41 -23.90 4.75 15.46
C ASN A 41 -23.42 5.86 16.40
N THR A 42 -23.61 7.12 15.99
CA THR A 42 -23.46 8.26 16.91
C THR A 42 -24.81 8.58 17.54
N TYR A 43 -24.81 9.03 18.80
CA TYR A 43 -26.06 9.27 19.54
C TYR A 43 -26.13 10.67 20.11
N LEU A 44 -27.18 11.40 19.76
CA LEU A 44 -27.52 12.69 20.36
C LEU A 44 -28.53 12.45 21.48
N VAL A 45 -28.11 12.71 22.72
CA VAL A 45 -28.82 12.32 23.95
C VAL A 45 -29.29 13.53 24.76
N GLY A 46 -30.57 13.54 25.12
CA GLY A 46 -31.24 14.56 25.92
C GLY A 46 -32.61 14.95 25.34
N THR A 47 -33.47 15.57 26.15
CA THR A 47 -34.76 16.09 25.69
C THR A 47 -34.71 17.58 25.36
N GLY A 48 -33.88 18.33 26.09
CA GLY A 48 -33.78 19.78 25.97
C GLY A 48 -32.95 20.27 24.78
N ARG A 49 -32.71 21.59 24.78
CA ARG A 49 -31.90 22.28 23.76
C ARG A 49 -30.43 21.85 23.81
N LYS A 50 -29.85 21.67 25.00
CA LYS A 50 -28.46 21.20 25.15
C LYS A 50 -28.44 19.68 25.26
N ARG A 51 -27.74 19.01 24.34
CA ARG A 51 -27.65 17.55 24.27
C ARG A 51 -26.20 17.09 24.21
N VAL A 52 -25.93 15.87 24.66
CA VAL A 52 -24.61 15.23 24.59
C VAL A 52 -24.54 14.39 23.32
N LEU A 53 -23.42 14.46 22.61
CA LEU A 53 -23.13 13.59 21.48
C LEU A 53 -22.21 12.45 21.94
N ILE A 54 -22.61 11.19 21.70
CA ILE A 54 -21.80 10.00 21.94
C ILE A 54 -21.22 9.55 20.61
N ASP A 55 -19.88 9.45 20.56
CA ASP A 55 -19.05 9.17 19.39
C ASP A 55 -19.25 10.15 18.21
N THR A 56 -18.32 10.12 17.25
CA THR A 56 -18.23 11.14 16.19
C THR A 56 -17.97 10.60 14.79
N GLY A 57 -17.94 9.28 14.61
CA GLY A 57 -17.64 8.70 13.31
C GLY A 57 -16.17 8.88 12.89
N GLU A 58 -15.90 8.61 11.61
CA GLU A 58 -14.59 8.80 11.00
C GLU A 58 -14.26 10.28 10.73
N ALA A 59 -12.95 10.56 10.68
CA ALA A 59 -12.44 11.88 10.34
C ALA A 59 -12.88 12.32 8.93
N ASN A 60 -13.19 13.61 8.79
CA ASN A 60 -13.51 14.25 7.50
C ASN A 60 -14.68 13.62 6.71
N ASN A 61 -15.63 12.95 7.38
CA ASN A 61 -16.83 12.44 6.74
C ASN A 61 -17.89 13.54 6.56
N PHE A 62 -17.91 14.17 5.38
CA PHE A 62 -18.83 15.27 5.06
C PHE A 62 -20.31 14.84 5.08
N ALA A 63 -20.63 13.61 4.68
CA ALA A 63 -22.00 13.11 4.70
C ALA A 63 -22.53 13.04 6.13
N TYR A 64 -21.74 12.50 7.07
CA TYR A 64 -22.08 12.49 8.49
C TYR A 64 -22.30 13.91 9.04
N LEU A 65 -21.40 14.86 8.76
CA LEU A 65 -21.54 16.24 9.23
C LEU A 65 -22.80 16.92 8.70
N GLN A 66 -23.20 16.61 7.46
CA GLN A 66 -24.46 17.08 6.88
C GLN A 66 -25.67 16.53 7.63
N TYR A 67 -25.72 15.22 7.90
CA TYR A 67 -26.84 14.62 8.64
C TYR A 67 -26.89 15.04 10.11
N LEU A 68 -25.72 15.24 10.74
CA LEU A 68 -25.64 15.81 12.08
C LEU A 68 -26.21 17.23 12.10
N SER A 69 -25.83 18.09 11.14
CA SER A 69 -26.33 19.46 11.02
C SER A 69 -27.85 19.49 10.79
N GLN A 70 -28.34 18.61 9.92
CA GLN A 70 -29.78 18.44 9.67
C GLN A 70 -30.52 18.02 10.95
N THR A 71 -30.01 17.02 11.67
CA THR A 71 -30.64 16.51 12.89
C THR A 71 -30.65 17.56 14.01
N LEU A 72 -29.57 18.34 14.17
CA LEU A 72 -29.52 19.46 15.12
C LEU A 72 -30.53 20.55 14.77
N SER A 73 -30.70 20.85 13.47
CA SER A 73 -31.68 21.82 12.99
C SER A 73 -33.12 21.36 13.22
N GLU A 74 -33.42 20.08 12.90
CA GLU A 74 -34.75 19.48 13.08
C GLU A 74 -35.16 19.38 14.56
N THR A 75 -34.21 19.06 15.44
CA THR A 75 -34.47 18.93 16.88
C THR A 75 -34.37 20.26 17.64
N GLY A 76 -33.85 21.31 17.01
CA GLY A 76 -33.52 22.58 17.67
C GLY A 76 -32.41 22.46 18.73
N ALA A 77 -31.66 21.35 18.72
CA ALA A 77 -30.65 21.04 19.73
C ALA A 77 -29.28 21.66 19.40
N CYS A 78 -28.45 21.84 20.42
CA CYS A 78 -27.03 22.13 20.32
C CYS A 78 -26.22 21.12 21.14
N ILE A 79 -25.02 20.81 20.64
CA ILE A 79 -24.10 19.88 21.30
C ILE A 79 -23.42 20.63 22.45
N CYS A 80 -23.58 20.16 23.67
CA CYS A 80 -22.96 20.75 24.86
C CYS A 80 -21.75 19.97 25.38
N GLY A 81 -21.56 18.75 24.88
CA GLY A 81 -20.38 17.92 25.13
C GLY A 81 -20.34 16.71 24.22
N VAL A 82 -19.14 16.17 23.99
CA VAL A 82 -18.89 14.96 23.21
C VAL A 82 -18.25 13.91 24.10
N LEU A 83 -18.81 12.69 24.10
CA LEU A 83 -18.27 11.52 24.79
C LEU A 83 -17.79 10.50 23.77
N CYS A 84 -16.50 10.17 23.75
CA CYS A 84 -15.96 9.12 22.89
C CYS A 84 -15.78 7.82 23.68
N THR A 85 -16.39 6.74 23.20
CA THR A 85 -16.39 5.43 23.86
C THR A 85 -14.98 4.83 23.96
N HIS A 86 -14.13 5.00 22.95
CA HIS A 86 -12.75 4.53 22.94
C HIS A 86 -11.92 5.20 21.82
N TRP A 87 -10.63 4.85 21.72
CA TRP A 87 -9.68 5.51 20.83
C TRP A 87 -9.78 5.19 19.34
N HIS A 88 -10.56 4.19 18.90
CA HIS A 88 -10.59 3.81 17.49
C HIS A 88 -11.13 4.95 16.60
N ALA A 89 -10.55 5.05 15.39
CA ALA A 89 -10.70 6.20 14.51
C ALA A 89 -12.14 6.42 14.02
N ASP A 90 -12.95 5.38 13.96
CA ASP A 90 -14.35 5.41 13.57
C ASP A 90 -15.30 5.86 14.70
N HIS A 91 -14.80 6.03 15.92
CA HIS A 91 -15.53 6.62 17.05
C HIS A 91 -15.02 8.03 17.40
N ILE A 92 -13.69 8.23 17.38
CA ILE A 92 -13.05 9.50 17.77
C ILE A 92 -12.67 10.41 16.59
N GLY A 93 -12.64 9.89 15.37
CA GLY A 93 -12.03 10.57 14.22
C GLY A 93 -12.72 11.89 13.85
N GLY A 94 -14.05 11.95 14.00
CA GLY A 94 -14.84 13.16 13.71
C GLY A 94 -14.79 14.25 14.77
N VAL A 95 -14.13 14.03 15.92
CA VAL A 95 -14.15 14.98 17.06
C VAL A 95 -13.66 16.36 16.65
N SER A 96 -12.53 16.45 15.94
CA SER A 96 -11.98 17.74 15.49
C SER A 96 -12.93 18.49 14.57
N ASN A 97 -13.69 17.78 13.72
CA ASN A 97 -14.67 18.39 12.82
C ASN A 97 -15.88 18.91 13.63
N VAL A 98 -16.42 18.09 14.54
CA VAL A 98 -17.58 18.44 15.39
C VAL A 98 -17.23 19.58 16.35
N ALA A 99 -16.11 19.50 17.06
CA ALA A 99 -15.66 20.50 18.02
C ALA A 99 -15.50 21.88 17.35
N ARG A 100 -14.88 21.91 16.17
CA ARG A 100 -14.70 23.15 15.40
C ARG A 100 -16.02 23.70 14.86
N GLN A 101 -16.83 22.85 14.23
CA GLN A 101 -18.06 23.28 13.56
C GLN A 101 -19.14 23.79 14.54
N TYR A 102 -19.23 23.18 15.72
CA TYR A 102 -20.27 23.48 16.72
C TYR A 102 -19.73 24.16 17.98
N SER A 103 -18.45 24.57 17.98
CA SER A 103 -17.77 25.24 19.10
C SER A 103 -17.89 24.49 20.43
N VAL A 104 -17.73 23.16 20.38
CA VAL A 104 -17.82 22.30 21.57
C VAL A 104 -16.44 22.19 22.21
N THR A 105 -16.35 22.58 23.48
CA THR A 105 -15.10 22.51 24.26
C THR A 105 -15.06 21.36 25.26
N ASN A 106 -16.23 20.83 25.64
CA ASN A 106 -16.33 19.73 26.59
C ASN A 106 -16.21 18.38 25.86
N LEU A 107 -14.96 17.94 25.63
CA LEU A 107 -14.62 16.67 25.00
C LEU A 107 -14.22 15.67 26.09
N MET A 108 -14.84 14.50 26.12
CA MET A 108 -14.70 13.55 27.23
C MET A 108 -14.38 12.14 26.72
N LYS A 109 -13.43 11.47 27.38
CA LYS A 109 -13.10 10.05 27.13
C LYS A 109 -12.47 9.38 28.36
N PHE A 110 -12.30 8.06 28.35
CA PHE A 110 -11.55 7.37 29.41
C PHE A 110 -10.02 7.43 29.16
N ARG A 111 -9.19 7.24 30.21
CA ARG A 111 -7.73 7.19 30.07
C ARG A 111 -7.27 5.87 29.44
N ARG A 112 -6.25 5.95 28.57
CA ARG A 112 -5.50 4.78 28.08
C ARG A 112 -4.48 4.30 29.09
N ALA A 113 -4.09 3.03 29.02
CA ALA A 113 -3.06 2.45 29.86
C ALA A 113 -1.66 3.01 29.53
N ASN A 114 -1.41 3.38 28.27
CA ASN A 114 -0.19 4.06 27.87
C ASN A 114 -0.27 5.58 28.20
N PRO A 115 0.57 6.11 29.11
CA PRO A 115 0.56 7.53 29.46
C PRO A 115 0.89 8.45 28.30
N GLU A 116 1.76 8.05 27.37
CA GLU A 116 2.16 8.89 26.22
C GLU A 116 1.00 9.15 25.26
N GLU A 117 0.11 8.18 25.09
CA GLU A 117 -1.09 8.35 24.28
C GLU A 117 -2.08 9.33 24.93
N ASN A 118 -2.12 9.41 26.26
CA ASN A 118 -3.02 10.34 26.96
C ASN A 118 -2.64 11.81 26.72
N ILE A 119 -1.34 12.12 26.60
CA ILE A 119 -0.85 13.48 26.33
C ILE A 119 -1.45 14.01 25.01
N LYS A 120 -1.48 13.18 23.96
CA LYS A 120 -2.07 13.55 22.67
C LYS A 120 -3.54 13.93 22.77
N TYR A 121 -4.31 13.25 23.63
CA TYR A 121 -5.73 13.56 23.83
C TYR A 121 -5.93 14.80 24.71
N GLU A 122 -5.08 15.02 25.71
CA GLU A 122 -5.08 16.26 26.51
C GLU A 122 -4.80 17.48 25.61
N GLU A 123 -3.85 17.37 24.68
CA GLU A 123 -3.55 18.40 23.68
C GLU A 123 -4.72 18.68 22.71
N LEU A 124 -5.54 17.67 22.42
CA LEU A 124 -6.77 17.81 21.64
C LEU A 124 -7.94 18.39 22.45
N GLY A 125 -7.74 18.65 23.76
CA GLY A 125 -8.74 19.23 24.64
C GLY A 125 -9.67 18.21 25.30
N PHE A 126 -9.28 16.93 25.37
CA PHE A 126 -10.06 15.93 26.10
C PHE A 126 -9.87 16.04 27.62
N GLU A 127 -10.99 16.01 28.33
CA GLU A 127 -11.06 15.72 29.75
C GLU A 127 -11.31 14.23 29.99
N PHE A 128 -10.61 13.67 30.97
CA PHE A 128 -10.72 12.25 31.26
C PHE A 128 -11.80 11.94 32.29
N VAL A 129 -12.76 11.12 31.90
CA VAL A 129 -13.84 10.66 32.80
C VAL A 129 -13.40 9.49 33.67
N GLN A 130 -14.13 9.28 34.75
CA GLN A 130 -13.90 8.21 35.73
C GLN A 130 -15.07 7.24 35.79
N GLU A 131 -14.80 6.01 36.25
CA GLU A 131 -15.84 5.02 36.56
C GLU A 131 -16.92 5.62 37.45
N GLY A 132 -18.18 5.45 37.07
CA GLY A 132 -19.33 5.89 37.84
C GLY A 132 -19.65 7.39 37.74
N GLN A 133 -18.84 8.18 37.01
CA GLN A 133 -19.11 9.59 36.77
C GLN A 133 -20.48 9.78 36.09
N LEU A 134 -21.24 10.76 36.56
CA LEU A 134 -22.56 11.12 36.02
C LEU A 134 -22.45 12.34 35.12
N ILE A 135 -23.00 12.25 33.92
CA ILE A 135 -23.08 13.34 32.94
C ILE A 135 -24.55 13.62 32.71
N THR A 136 -24.99 14.83 33.06
CA THR A 136 -26.41 15.20 33.09
C THR A 136 -26.70 16.30 32.07
N VAL A 137 -27.79 16.10 31.33
CA VAL A 137 -28.45 17.12 30.52
C VAL A 137 -29.95 17.06 30.78
N GLU A 138 -30.71 18.03 30.24
CA GLU A 138 -32.16 18.03 30.39
C GLU A 138 -32.76 16.71 29.90
N GLY A 139 -33.41 15.99 30.80
CA GLY A 139 -34.10 14.74 30.54
C GLY A 139 -33.22 13.51 30.37
N ALA A 140 -31.89 13.57 30.56
CA ALA A 140 -31.02 12.40 30.46
C ALA A 140 -29.81 12.44 31.41
N THR A 141 -29.53 11.30 32.05
CA THR A 141 -28.40 11.07 32.95
C THR A 141 -27.59 9.87 32.48
N LEU A 142 -26.37 10.13 31.99
CA LEU A 142 -25.42 9.12 31.53
C LEU A 142 -24.43 8.78 32.65
N LYS A 143 -24.40 7.52 33.09
CA LYS A 143 -23.40 7.00 34.02
C LYS A 143 -22.28 6.30 33.27
N VAL A 144 -21.03 6.72 33.49
CA VAL A 144 -19.83 6.14 32.88
C VAL A 144 -19.53 4.76 33.48
N ILE A 145 -19.30 3.77 32.62
CA ILE A 145 -18.93 2.40 32.98
C ILE A 145 -17.67 2.01 32.20
N HIS A 146 -16.53 1.95 32.87
CA HIS A 146 -15.30 1.41 32.30
C HIS A 146 -15.51 -0.07 31.95
N THR A 147 -15.29 -0.39 30.68
CA THR A 147 -15.52 -1.69 30.07
C THR A 147 -14.33 -2.09 29.18
N PRO A 148 -13.12 -2.23 29.76
CA PRO A 148 -11.93 -2.54 28.99
C PRO A 148 -11.99 -3.93 28.38
N GLY A 149 -11.15 -4.16 27.38
CA GLY A 149 -11.01 -5.45 26.71
C GLY A 149 -11.08 -5.30 25.20
N HIS A 150 -12.11 -4.60 24.69
CA HIS A 150 -12.12 -4.20 23.28
C HIS A 150 -10.92 -3.28 22.97
N ALA A 151 -10.80 -2.23 23.79
CA ALA A 151 -9.64 -1.37 23.93
C ALA A 151 -9.39 -1.10 25.42
N ASP A 152 -8.20 -0.63 25.78
CA ASP A 152 -7.83 -0.30 27.16
C ASP A 152 -8.64 0.88 27.76
N ASP A 153 -8.97 1.89 26.95
CA ASP A 153 -9.80 3.04 27.33
C ASP A 153 -11.31 2.87 27.04
N HIS A 154 -11.77 1.66 26.72
CA HIS A 154 -13.16 1.47 26.34
C HIS A 154 -14.14 1.75 27.49
N MET A 155 -15.15 2.60 27.24
CA MET A 155 -16.25 2.88 28.15
C MET A 155 -17.62 2.61 27.51
N SER A 156 -18.53 2.11 28.32
CA SER A 156 -19.96 2.06 28.05
C SER A 156 -20.66 3.13 28.88
N LEU A 157 -21.86 3.55 28.46
CA LEU A 157 -22.64 4.56 29.18
C LEU A 157 -24.02 4.01 29.50
N GLN A 158 -24.45 4.09 30.76
CA GLN A 158 -25.83 3.73 31.14
C GLN A 158 -26.70 4.99 31.17
N LEU A 159 -27.75 5.02 30.35
CA LEU A 159 -28.82 5.99 30.42
C LEU A 159 -29.81 5.55 31.50
N LEU A 160 -29.81 6.24 32.63
CA LEU A 160 -30.56 5.82 33.82
C LEU A 160 -32.08 5.86 33.59
N GLU A 161 -32.58 6.85 32.84
CA GLU A 161 -34.01 7.04 32.61
C GLU A 161 -34.65 5.98 31.72
N GLU A 162 -33.86 5.30 30.89
CA GLU A 162 -34.33 4.24 29.98
C GLU A 162 -33.78 2.86 30.32
N ASN A 163 -32.99 2.76 31.41
CA ASN A 163 -32.20 1.57 31.75
C ASN A 163 -31.48 0.97 30.53
N ALA A 164 -30.96 1.85 29.68
CA ALA A 164 -30.34 1.51 28.41
C ALA A 164 -28.82 1.66 28.49
N ILE A 165 -28.08 0.85 27.75
CA ILE A 165 -26.62 0.93 27.68
C ILE A 165 -26.18 1.32 26.28
N PHE A 166 -25.41 2.40 26.17
CA PHE A 166 -24.57 2.65 25.01
C PHE A 166 -23.29 1.82 25.15
N SER A 167 -23.19 0.73 24.39
CA SER A 167 -22.13 -0.28 24.62
C SER A 167 -20.84 -0.04 23.85
N GLY A 168 -20.78 0.99 23.00
CA GLY A 168 -19.69 1.15 22.04
C GLY A 168 -19.45 -0.17 21.28
N ASP A 169 -18.19 -0.56 21.20
CA ASP A 169 -17.76 -1.78 20.52
C ASP A 169 -17.63 -3.00 21.42
N CYS A 170 -18.02 -2.87 22.70
CA CYS A 170 -18.09 -4.00 23.62
C CYS A 170 -19.19 -5.00 23.21
N ILE A 171 -20.33 -4.50 22.71
CA ILE A 171 -21.45 -5.33 22.22
C ILE A 171 -21.98 -4.68 20.94
N LEU A 172 -22.07 -5.46 19.85
CA LEU A 172 -22.56 -4.99 18.55
C LEU A 172 -24.00 -5.45 18.32
N GLY A 173 -24.75 -4.65 17.58
CA GLY A 173 -26.16 -4.90 17.25
C GLY A 173 -26.37 -6.11 16.36
N ASP A 174 -25.57 -6.19 15.30
CA ASP A 174 -25.60 -7.27 14.32
C ASP A 174 -24.28 -8.07 14.33
N GLY A 175 -24.28 -9.28 13.80
CA GLY A 175 -23.11 -10.19 13.81
C GLY A 175 -23.01 -11.08 15.06
N SER A 176 -22.01 -11.96 15.10
CA SER A 176 -21.88 -12.96 16.17
C SER A 176 -20.99 -12.52 17.33
N THR A 177 -20.03 -11.62 17.11
CA THR A 177 -19.12 -11.10 18.15
C THR A 177 -18.28 -9.89 17.69
N THR A 178 -17.60 -9.22 18.63
CA THR A 178 -16.64 -8.11 18.40
C THR A 178 -15.17 -8.55 18.53
N VAL A 179 -14.22 -7.71 18.14
CA VAL A 179 -12.76 -7.92 18.34
C VAL A 179 -12.34 -7.34 19.70
N PHE A 180 -11.22 -7.82 20.27
CA PHE A 180 -10.68 -7.34 21.53
C PHE A 180 -9.16 -7.46 21.60
N GLU A 181 -8.54 -6.59 22.41
CA GLU A 181 -7.12 -6.60 22.75
C GLU A 181 -6.80 -7.55 23.92
N ASP A 182 -7.71 -7.70 24.88
CA ASP A 182 -7.53 -8.59 26.05
C ASP A 182 -8.85 -9.30 26.41
N LEU A 183 -8.87 -10.63 26.23
CA LEU A 183 -10.07 -11.44 26.46
C LEU A 183 -10.50 -11.48 27.94
N ASP A 184 -9.56 -11.45 28.88
CA ASP A 184 -9.89 -11.55 30.32
C ASP A 184 -10.67 -10.32 30.79
N SER A 185 -10.17 -9.12 30.46
CA SER A 185 -10.82 -7.84 30.71
C SER A 185 -12.17 -7.77 29.99
N TYR A 186 -12.22 -8.18 28.72
CA TYR A 186 -13.46 -8.21 27.94
C TYR A 186 -14.55 -9.08 28.59
N MET A 187 -14.20 -10.29 29.08
CA MET A 187 -15.16 -11.17 29.76
C MET A 187 -15.63 -10.61 31.11
N LYS A 188 -14.77 -9.89 31.84
CA LYS A 188 -15.19 -9.16 33.06
C LYS A 188 -16.14 -8.02 32.73
N SER A 189 -15.88 -7.28 31.64
CA SER A 189 -16.74 -6.22 31.14
C SER A 189 -18.13 -6.74 30.74
N LEU A 190 -18.22 -7.86 30.01
CA LEU A 190 -19.52 -8.47 29.68
C LEU A 190 -20.31 -8.89 30.92
N LYS A 191 -19.65 -9.49 31.92
CA LYS A 191 -20.31 -9.86 33.19
C LYS A 191 -20.75 -8.63 33.99
N LYS A 192 -19.95 -7.56 33.96
CA LYS A 192 -20.31 -6.27 34.58
C LYS A 192 -21.57 -5.70 33.93
N LEU A 193 -21.61 -5.63 32.59
CA LEU A 193 -22.79 -5.20 31.84
C LEU A 193 -24.01 -6.11 32.09
N GLN A 194 -23.81 -7.42 32.19
CA GLN A 194 -24.88 -8.37 32.54
C GLN A 194 -25.49 -8.09 33.91
N SER A 195 -24.66 -7.77 34.91
CA SER A 195 -25.13 -7.48 36.27
C SER A 195 -25.96 -6.20 36.40
N LEU A 196 -25.89 -5.30 35.41
CA LEU A 196 -26.70 -4.09 35.36
C LEU A 196 -28.13 -4.36 34.87
N ALA A 197 -28.40 -5.56 34.33
CA ALA A 197 -29.70 -5.95 33.78
C ALA A 197 -30.33 -4.86 32.88
N PRO A 198 -29.62 -4.41 31.82
CA PRO A 198 -30.16 -3.41 30.91
C PRO A 198 -31.38 -3.94 30.16
N ASP A 199 -32.35 -3.07 29.92
CA ASP A 199 -33.52 -3.40 29.09
C ASP A 199 -33.21 -3.26 27.60
N LEU A 200 -32.28 -2.36 27.25
CA LEU A 200 -31.94 -2.00 25.87
C LEU A 200 -30.44 -1.75 25.73
N ILE A 201 -29.85 -2.15 24.61
CA ILE A 201 -28.48 -1.76 24.25
C ILE A 201 -28.50 -0.97 22.94
N TYR A 202 -27.85 0.19 22.96
CA TYR A 202 -27.53 1.05 21.82
C TYR A 202 -26.05 0.83 21.44
N PRO A 203 -25.76 -0.04 20.46
CA PRO A 203 -24.38 -0.43 20.15
C PRO A 203 -23.63 0.62 19.34
N GLY A 204 -22.29 0.55 19.33
CA GLY A 204 -21.43 1.35 18.45
C GLY A 204 -21.68 1.07 16.96
N HIS A 205 -22.05 -0.18 16.63
CA HIS A 205 -22.46 -0.58 15.28
C HIS A 205 -23.66 -1.53 15.28
N GLY A 206 -24.46 -1.46 14.22
CA GLY A 206 -25.62 -2.35 14.02
C GLY A 206 -26.89 -1.88 14.72
N SER A 207 -27.88 -2.76 14.72
CA SER A 207 -29.23 -2.48 15.21
C SER A 207 -29.33 -2.36 16.75
N PRO A 208 -30.25 -1.55 17.30
CA PRO A 208 -30.57 -1.57 18.73
C PRO A 208 -30.97 -2.98 19.19
N ILE A 209 -30.57 -3.36 20.41
CA ILE A 209 -30.79 -4.70 20.95
C ILE A 209 -31.82 -4.64 22.08
N HIS A 210 -33.04 -5.08 21.79
CA HIS A 210 -34.16 -5.09 22.74
C HIS A 210 -34.16 -6.27 23.72
N ASP A 211 -33.41 -7.33 23.43
CA ASP A 211 -33.21 -8.46 24.35
C ASP A 211 -31.73 -8.48 24.81
N ALA A 212 -31.39 -7.48 25.60
CA ALA A 212 -30.02 -7.22 26.02
C ALA A 212 -29.43 -8.37 26.86
N ALA A 213 -30.23 -8.94 27.77
CA ALA A 213 -29.82 -10.07 28.59
C ALA A 213 -29.41 -11.28 27.74
N LYS A 214 -30.24 -11.66 26.76
CA LYS A 214 -29.92 -12.75 25.83
C LYS A 214 -28.69 -12.44 24.99
N ARG A 215 -28.55 -11.22 24.49
CA ARG A 215 -27.41 -10.84 23.65
C ARG A 215 -26.08 -10.90 24.40
N ILE A 216 -26.04 -10.38 25.63
CA ILE A 216 -24.84 -10.47 26.49
C ILE A 216 -24.50 -11.93 26.76
N GLN A 217 -25.49 -12.76 27.10
CA GLN A 217 -25.28 -14.19 27.35
C GLN A 217 -24.75 -14.92 26.12
N GLN A 218 -25.28 -14.63 24.92
CA GLN A 218 -24.77 -15.20 23.66
C GLN A 218 -23.28 -14.88 23.45
N TYR A 219 -22.85 -13.65 23.76
CA TYR A 219 -21.46 -13.24 23.67
C TYR A 219 -20.58 -14.02 24.67
N ILE A 220 -21.03 -14.15 25.93
CA ILE A 220 -20.34 -14.93 26.96
C ILE A 220 -20.20 -16.40 26.54
N ASP A 221 -21.30 -17.04 26.12
CA ASP A 221 -21.34 -18.44 25.74
C ASP A 221 -20.47 -18.74 24.53
N HIS A 222 -20.43 -17.83 23.55
CA HIS A 222 -19.60 -17.97 22.37
C HIS A 222 -18.10 -18.04 22.75
N ARG A 223 -17.65 -17.17 23.66
CA ARG A 223 -16.24 -17.12 24.09
C ARG A 223 -15.87 -18.30 24.99
N GLN A 224 -16.74 -18.69 25.90
CA GLN A 224 -16.51 -19.85 26.75
C GLN A 224 -16.43 -21.16 25.94
N ARG A 225 -17.29 -21.35 24.94
CA ARG A 225 -17.21 -22.51 24.05
C ARG A 225 -15.86 -22.61 23.35
N ARG A 226 -15.34 -21.49 22.83
CA ARG A 226 -14.03 -21.47 22.15
C ARG A 226 -12.89 -21.76 23.11
N GLU A 227 -12.91 -21.19 24.32
CA GLU A 227 -11.92 -21.46 25.35
C GLU A 227 -11.88 -22.95 25.73
N ASN A 228 -13.05 -23.58 25.91
CA ASN A 228 -13.15 -25.00 26.24
C ASN A 228 -12.59 -25.88 25.10
N GLN A 229 -12.85 -25.54 23.84
CA GLN A 229 -12.26 -26.24 22.70
C GLN A 229 -10.73 -26.16 22.70
N ILE A 230 -10.17 -24.98 22.97
CA ILE A 230 -8.71 -24.75 23.03
C ILE A 230 -8.09 -25.55 24.18
N PHE A 231 -8.71 -25.47 25.36
CA PHE A 231 -8.26 -26.21 26.53
C PHE A 231 -8.28 -27.73 26.29
N ASN A 232 -9.33 -28.26 25.65
CA ASN A 232 -9.42 -29.67 25.31
C ASN A 232 -8.29 -30.11 24.38
N VAL A 233 -8.00 -29.35 23.32
CA VAL A 233 -6.89 -29.65 22.39
C VAL A 233 -5.54 -29.66 23.08
N LEU A 234 -5.30 -28.71 23.99
CA LEU A 234 -4.07 -28.66 24.79
C LEU A 234 -3.95 -29.86 25.73
N SER A 235 -5.03 -30.20 26.44
CA SER A 235 -5.04 -31.28 27.43
C SER A 235 -4.80 -32.68 26.82
N GLN A 236 -5.14 -32.86 25.54
CA GLN A 236 -4.98 -34.12 24.82
C GLN A 236 -3.60 -34.26 24.14
N SER A 237 -2.79 -33.20 24.08
CA SER A 237 -1.48 -33.22 23.42
C SER A 237 -0.35 -33.56 24.40
N LYS A 238 0.49 -34.52 24.04
CA LYS A 238 1.72 -34.85 24.81
C LYS A 238 2.93 -33.98 24.40
N LEU A 239 2.82 -33.25 23.29
CA LEU A 239 3.85 -32.35 22.77
C LEU A 239 3.41 -30.89 22.89
N PRO A 240 4.37 -29.94 23.03
CA PRO A 240 4.07 -28.51 22.92
C PRO A 240 3.37 -28.20 21.60
N LEU A 241 2.35 -27.34 21.64
CA LEU A 241 1.59 -26.92 20.47
C LEU A 241 1.80 -25.43 20.21
N THR A 242 1.93 -25.05 18.95
CA THR A 242 1.87 -23.65 18.51
C THR A 242 0.41 -23.20 18.36
N PRO A 243 0.13 -21.87 18.34
CA PRO A 243 -1.21 -21.37 18.05
C PRO A 243 -1.78 -21.90 16.72
N MET A 244 -0.95 -22.08 15.70
CA MET A 244 -1.38 -22.62 14.40
C MET A 244 -1.76 -24.10 14.46
N ASP A 245 -1.09 -24.91 15.29
CA ASP A 245 -1.45 -26.32 15.48
C ASP A 245 -2.84 -26.45 16.12
N ILE A 246 -3.16 -25.54 17.05
CA ILE A 246 -4.48 -25.47 17.69
C ILE A 246 -5.53 -24.99 16.68
N VAL A 247 -5.19 -24.01 15.84
CA VAL A 247 -6.08 -23.55 14.76
C VAL A 247 -6.47 -24.69 13.84
N GLN A 248 -5.50 -25.46 13.34
CA GLN A 248 -5.75 -26.57 12.42
C GLN A 248 -6.69 -27.64 13.03
N LYS A 249 -6.69 -27.80 14.36
CA LYS A 249 -7.54 -28.77 15.06
C LYS A 249 -8.96 -28.27 15.34
N ILE A 250 -9.14 -26.98 15.65
CA ILE A 250 -10.43 -26.42 16.10
C ILE A 250 -11.18 -25.69 14.99
N TYR A 251 -10.46 -25.23 13.97
CA TYR A 251 -11.00 -24.46 12.84
C TYR A 251 -10.93 -25.27 11.54
N ASN A 252 -11.16 -26.58 11.61
CA ASN A 252 -11.14 -27.50 10.47
C ASN A 252 -12.16 -27.14 9.36
N GLU A 253 -13.32 -26.60 9.72
CA GLU A 253 -14.36 -26.14 8.79
C GLU A 253 -14.19 -24.65 8.40
N THR A 254 -13.18 -23.96 8.94
CA THR A 254 -12.89 -22.56 8.61
C THR A 254 -11.93 -22.51 7.42
N PRO A 255 -12.22 -21.74 6.36
CA PRO A 255 -11.33 -21.58 5.21
C PRO A 255 -9.89 -21.24 5.61
N ALA A 256 -8.89 -21.85 4.95
CA ALA A 256 -7.47 -21.69 5.28
C ALA A 256 -6.99 -20.24 5.30
N MET A 257 -7.58 -19.37 4.48
CA MET A 257 -7.30 -17.93 4.46
C MET A 257 -7.61 -17.23 5.79
N LEU A 258 -8.51 -17.78 6.61
CA LEU A 258 -8.90 -17.23 7.91
C LEU A 258 -8.08 -17.81 9.07
N HIS A 259 -7.23 -18.81 8.84
CA HIS A 259 -6.47 -19.48 9.91
C HIS A 259 -5.51 -18.53 10.64
N ARG A 260 -4.92 -17.54 9.95
CA ARG A 260 -4.09 -16.51 10.61
C ARG A 260 -4.90 -15.67 11.60
N ALA A 261 -6.11 -15.24 11.23
CA ALA A 261 -6.98 -14.51 12.14
C ALA A 261 -7.45 -15.39 13.31
N ALA A 262 -7.60 -16.70 13.08
CA ALA A 262 -7.97 -17.68 14.09
C ALA A 262 -6.84 -17.83 15.11
N SER A 263 -5.60 -17.78 14.62
CA SER A 263 -4.37 -17.88 15.42
C SER A 263 -4.27 -16.72 16.41
N VAL A 264 -4.62 -15.50 16.00
CA VAL A 264 -4.68 -14.35 16.92
C VAL A 264 -5.74 -14.55 18.00
N ASN A 265 -6.93 -15.07 17.63
CA ASN A 265 -7.96 -15.39 18.63
C ASN A 265 -7.50 -16.51 19.58
N VAL A 266 -6.83 -17.55 19.07
CA VAL A 266 -6.25 -18.62 19.90
C VAL A 266 -5.19 -18.05 20.84
N LEU A 267 -4.31 -17.16 20.36
CA LEU A 267 -3.27 -16.53 21.18
C LEU A 267 -3.87 -15.79 22.39
N GLN A 268 -4.94 -15.02 22.17
CA GLN A 268 -5.67 -14.31 23.23
C GLN A 268 -6.26 -15.27 24.29
N HIS A 269 -6.82 -16.39 23.86
CA HIS A 269 -7.27 -17.44 24.77
C HIS A 269 -6.09 -18.09 25.53
N LEU A 270 -4.95 -18.32 24.87
CA LEU A 270 -3.75 -18.88 25.50
C LEU A 270 -3.16 -17.94 26.56
N GLU A 271 -3.10 -16.64 26.29
CA GLU A 271 -2.62 -15.62 27.23
C GLU A 271 -3.53 -15.55 28.47
N LYS A 272 -4.85 -15.59 28.29
CA LYS A 272 -5.79 -15.70 29.41
C LYS A 272 -5.57 -16.99 30.21
N LEU A 273 -5.43 -18.15 29.56
CA LEU A 273 -5.17 -19.42 30.24
C LEU A 273 -3.83 -19.42 30.98
N GLN A 274 -2.81 -18.73 30.44
CA GLN A 274 -1.51 -18.56 31.08
C GLN A 274 -1.63 -17.68 32.33
N LYS A 275 -2.36 -16.56 32.28
CA LYS A 275 -2.66 -15.72 33.46
C LYS A 275 -3.37 -16.53 34.56
N LEU A 276 -4.19 -17.51 34.18
CA LEU A 276 -4.88 -18.43 35.10
C LEU A 276 -4.02 -19.64 35.54
N GLY A 277 -2.76 -19.72 35.12
CA GLY A 277 -1.84 -20.82 35.45
C GLY A 277 -2.18 -22.16 34.80
N LYS A 278 -3.05 -22.18 33.78
CA LYS A 278 -3.50 -23.41 33.10
C LYS A 278 -2.60 -23.82 31.92
N THR A 279 -1.71 -22.94 31.47
CA THR A 279 -0.74 -23.19 30.38
C THR A 279 0.61 -22.54 30.74
N SER A 280 1.71 -23.05 30.17
CA SER A 280 3.07 -22.51 30.37
C SER A 280 3.85 -22.42 29.05
N LYS A 281 4.73 -21.42 28.93
CA LYS A 281 5.58 -21.17 27.75
C LYS A 281 7.02 -21.61 28.07
N ARG A 282 7.71 -22.30 27.14
CA ARG A 282 9.14 -22.67 27.28
C ARG A 282 10.07 -21.69 26.55
N SER A 283 11.24 -21.38 27.14
CA SER A 283 12.28 -20.48 26.62
C SER A 283 13.69 -21.03 26.98
N ASN A 284 14.66 -21.11 26.06
CA ASN A 284 16.01 -21.70 26.32
C ASN A 284 17.15 -20.83 25.75
N PHE A 285 18.24 -20.46 26.49
CA PHE A 285 19.60 -20.04 25.99
C PHE A 285 20.75 -19.97 27.07
N HIS A 286 22.05 -20.23 26.72
CA HIS A 286 23.34 -19.91 27.45
C HIS A 286 24.63 -19.87 26.53
N LEU A 287 25.77 -19.18 26.88
CA LEU A 287 27.05 -19.10 26.07
C LEU A 287 28.41 -18.76 26.83
N ILE A 288 29.60 -19.08 26.22
CA ILE A 288 31.03 -19.13 26.73
C ILE A 288 32.06 -18.42 25.75
N ARG A 289 33.28 -17.98 26.14
CA ARG A 289 34.37 -17.33 25.28
C ARG A 289 35.73 -18.12 25.25
N ALA A 290 36.83 -17.73 24.53
CA ALA A 290 38.30 -18.13 24.65
C ALA A 290 39.36 -16.94 24.53
N GLU A 291 40.55 -16.94 25.17
CA GLU A 291 41.73 -16.00 25.06
C GLU A 291 43.13 -16.70 25.19
N ASN A 292 44.22 -16.19 24.59
CA ASN A 292 45.43 -15.61 25.24
C ASN A 292 46.76 -15.58 24.40
N SER A 293 47.45 -14.44 24.57
CA SER A 293 48.90 -14.08 24.44
C SER A 293 49.70 -14.06 23.11
N ASN A 294 50.21 -12.85 22.82
CA ASN A 294 51.51 -12.45 22.23
C ASN A 294 51.73 -12.18 20.73
N GLU A 295 50.71 -12.12 19.87
CA GLU A 295 50.80 -11.41 18.56
C GLU A 295 49.46 -10.74 18.17
N PRO A 296 49.45 -9.66 17.36
CA PRO A 296 48.25 -8.86 17.09
C PRO A 296 47.37 -9.52 16.02
N SER A 297 46.82 -10.67 16.34
CA SER A 297 45.79 -11.34 15.53
C SER A 297 44.73 -11.93 16.47
N SER A 298 44.04 -11.01 17.16
CA SER A 298 42.90 -11.32 18.03
C SER A 298 41.70 -11.77 17.19
N LEU A 299 41.46 -13.09 17.17
CA LEU A 299 40.21 -13.66 16.69
C LEU A 299 39.09 -13.34 17.69
N VAL A 300 38.16 -12.47 17.32
CA VAL A 300 36.95 -12.18 18.10
C VAL A 300 35.75 -12.79 17.39
N VAL A 301 35.02 -13.68 18.07
CA VAL A 301 33.82 -14.34 17.55
C VAL A 301 32.60 -13.89 18.37
N LEU A 302 31.63 -13.25 17.69
CA LEU A 302 30.33 -12.91 18.27
C LEU A 302 29.26 -13.90 17.81
N PHE A 303 28.38 -14.28 18.75
CA PHE A 303 27.11 -14.94 18.46
C PHE A 303 26.00 -13.89 18.41
N LEU A 304 25.37 -13.77 17.25
CA LEU A 304 24.09 -13.07 17.09
C LEU A 304 23.07 -14.11 16.64
N GLU A 305 21.86 -14.02 17.18
CA GLU A 305 20.72 -14.96 17.04
C GLU A 305 20.78 -15.93 15.85
N GLU A 306 20.60 -17.22 16.15
CA GLU A 306 20.49 -18.35 15.22
C GLU A 306 21.64 -18.50 14.20
N ALA A 307 22.84 -18.78 14.74
CA ALA A 307 24.02 -19.32 14.04
C ALA A 307 24.75 -18.35 13.08
N LEU A 308 25.16 -17.19 13.62
CA LEU A 308 26.09 -16.26 12.96
C LEU A 308 27.45 -16.22 13.70
N TYR A 309 28.56 -16.33 12.97
CA TYR A 309 29.90 -16.00 13.43
C TYR A 309 30.37 -14.71 12.75
N LEU A 310 30.78 -13.71 13.53
CA LEU A 310 31.57 -12.57 13.04
C LEU A 310 33.04 -12.88 13.26
N VAL A 311 33.87 -12.86 12.22
CA VAL A 311 35.32 -13.05 12.33
C VAL A 311 36.02 -11.82 11.78
N VAL A 312 36.78 -11.14 12.63
CA VAL A 312 37.69 -10.05 12.22
C VAL A 312 39.12 -10.58 12.26
N ILE A 313 39.76 -10.65 11.09
CA ILE A 313 41.19 -10.95 10.98
C ILE A 313 41.82 -9.87 10.11
N SER A 314 42.77 -9.11 10.68
CA SER A 314 43.63 -8.17 9.95
C SER A 314 42.90 -7.20 8.99
N GLY A 315 41.80 -6.60 9.45
CA GLY A 315 41.04 -5.59 8.67
C GLY A 315 40.06 -6.14 7.63
N CYS A 316 39.89 -7.46 7.54
CA CYS A 316 38.84 -8.09 6.73
C CYS A 316 37.68 -8.59 7.61
N LEU A 317 36.45 -8.29 7.20
CA LEU A 317 35.21 -8.71 7.87
C LEU A 317 34.63 -9.93 7.14
N SER A 318 34.45 -11.05 7.86
CA SER A 318 33.81 -12.27 7.32
C SER A 318 32.67 -12.75 8.21
N VAL A 319 31.60 -13.28 7.60
CA VAL A 319 30.41 -13.83 8.26
C VAL A 319 30.22 -15.30 7.87
N ALA A 320 30.08 -16.22 8.84
CA ALA A 320 29.86 -17.65 8.58
C ALA A 320 28.70 -18.24 9.44
N ASN A 321 28.06 -19.32 8.98
CA ASN A 321 27.03 -20.07 9.73
C ASN A 321 27.56 -21.48 10.06
N GLY A 322 27.21 -22.00 11.24
CA GLY A 322 27.48 -23.37 11.65
C GLY A 322 26.19 -24.10 12.00
N ASP A 323 25.64 -24.87 11.06
CA ASP A 323 25.05 -26.15 11.45
C ASP A 323 25.06 -27.21 10.33
N GLN A 324 25.45 -28.43 10.76
CA GLN A 324 25.45 -29.73 10.08
C GLN A 324 26.48 -30.02 8.97
N ALA A 325 27.75 -30.18 9.38
CA ALA A 325 28.48 -31.46 9.22
C ALA A 325 29.85 -31.38 9.93
N LYS A 326 30.06 -32.24 10.93
CA LYS A 326 31.36 -32.58 11.55
C LYS A 326 32.23 -31.40 12.02
N PHE A 327 32.20 -31.15 13.32
CA PHE A 327 33.25 -30.42 14.06
C PHE A 327 34.63 -31.13 14.06
N ASP A 328 34.83 -32.21 13.29
CA ASP A 328 36.11 -32.95 13.20
C ASP A 328 37.09 -32.39 12.16
N HIS A 329 36.66 -31.45 11.31
CA HIS A 329 37.54 -30.78 10.37
C HIS A 329 37.26 -29.29 10.38
N LEU A 330 37.92 -28.57 11.30
CA LEU A 330 38.40 -27.22 10.97
C LEU A 330 39.21 -27.35 9.68
N LEU A 331 38.56 -27.09 8.54
CA LEU A 331 39.25 -26.76 7.32
C LEU A 331 39.95 -25.44 7.63
N PHE A 332 41.23 -25.57 7.97
CA PHE A 332 42.20 -24.48 7.96
C PHE A 332 41.96 -23.68 6.68
N ILE A 333 41.48 -22.44 6.81
CA ILE A 333 41.71 -21.46 5.75
C ILE A 333 43.18 -21.08 5.93
N GLU A 334 44.04 -21.83 5.24
CA GLU A 334 45.40 -21.40 4.91
C GLU A 334 45.28 -20.09 4.12
N ILE A 335 45.46 -18.95 4.81
CA ILE A 335 45.94 -17.75 4.16
C ILE A 335 47.46 -17.88 4.19
N THR A 336 48.03 -18.30 3.06
CA THR A 336 49.47 -18.37 2.87
C THR A 336 50.04 -16.95 2.90
N LEU A 337 50.55 -16.54 4.06
CA LEU A 337 51.52 -15.45 4.19
C LEU A 337 52.60 -15.97 5.14
N ASP A 338 53.57 -16.65 4.53
CA ASP A 338 54.77 -17.22 5.13
C ASP A 338 54.61 -18.25 6.27
N ARG A 339 55.60 -19.13 6.36
CA ARG A 339 55.56 -20.42 7.06
C ARG A 339 55.45 -20.31 8.59
N GLN A 340 54.77 -21.30 9.18
CA GLN A 340 54.66 -21.69 10.60
C GLN A 340 53.70 -20.87 11.47
N LEU A 341 52.61 -21.50 11.94
CA LEU A 341 52.11 -21.34 13.31
C LEU A 341 51.03 -22.41 13.63
N ILE A 342 51.28 -23.22 14.67
CA ILE A 342 50.32 -24.14 15.31
C ILE A 342 50.01 -23.52 16.68
N PHE A 343 48.75 -23.29 17.05
CA PHE A 343 48.41 -22.78 18.39
C PHE A 343 47.25 -23.52 19.06
N SER A 344 47.47 -23.86 20.33
CA SER A 344 46.56 -24.50 21.29
C SER A 344 45.91 -23.44 22.20
N ILE A 345 44.64 -23.60 22.56
CA ILE A 345 43.81 -22.59 23.26
C ILE A 345 43.96 -22.69 24.80
N TYR A 346 44.25 -21.58 25.51
CA TYR A 346 44.22 -21.49 26.98
C TYR A 346 43.91 -20.09 27.58
N TYR A 347 42.82 -19.99 28.36
CA TYR A 347 42.32 -18.92 29.31
C TYR A 347 41.47 -17.76 28.77
N LEU A 348 40.71 -17.01 29.61
CA LEU A 348 39.46 -16.34 29.17
C LEU A 348 38.93 -15.16 30.00
N GLN A 349 38.74 -13.97 29.39
CA GLN A 349 37.92 -12.86 29.94
C GLN A 349 36.79 -12.41 29.01
N LEU A 350 35.81 -11.62 29.49
CA LEU A 350 34.57 -11.18 28.80
C LEU A 350 34.62 -9.67 28.43
N MET A 351 34.14 -9.28 27.24
CA MET A 351 33.94 -7.88 26.80
C MET A 351 32.45 -7.60 26.55
N THR A 352 32.02 -6.35 26.72
CA THR A 352 30.66 -5.87 26.42
C THR A 352 30.50 -5.50 24.93
N SER A 353 29.25 -5.45 24.43
CA SER A 353 28.93 -5.08 23.04
C SER A 353 29.39 -3.66 22.68
N GLY A 354 29.37 -2.74 23.65
CA GLY A 354 29.86 -1.37 23.49
C GLY A 354 31.37 -1.31 23.29
N GLU A 355 32.15 -2.05 24.09
CA GLU A 355 33.61 -2.07 24.00
C GLU A 355 34.11 -2.63 22.66
N PHE A 356 33.46 -3.67 22.14
CA PHE A 356 33.76 -4.23 20.82
C PHE A 356 33.44 -3.24 19.69
N PHE A 357 32.29 -2.56 19.77
CA PHE A 357 31.87 -1.61 18.75
C PHE A 357 32.82 -0.42 18.65
N SER A 358 33.27 0.12 19.78
CA SER A 358 34.32 1.15 19.82
C SER A 358 35.63 0.68 19.19
N HIS A 359 35.98 -0.60 19.34
CA HIS A 359 37.17 -1.18 18.73
C HIS A 359 37.08 -1.30 17.20
N CYS A 360 35.91 -1.65 16.66
CA CYS A 360 35.67 -1.69 15.21
C CYS A 360 35.75 -0.30 14.56
N ILE A 361 35.19 0.72 15.22
CA ILE A 361 35.27 2.11 14.76
C ILE A 361 36.73 2.61 14.75
N ALA A 362 37.50 2.28 15.79
CA ALA A 362 38.91 2.64 15.87
C ALA A 362 39.78 1.94 14.81
N SER A 363 39.36 0.75 14.35
CA SER A 363 40.13 -0.09 13.42
C SER A 363 39.86 0.21 11.94
N ALA A 364 38.71 0.79 11.60
CA ALA A 364 38.36 1.14 10.22
C ALA A 364 37.49 2.40 10.15
N ALA A 365 38.04 3.49 9.60
CA ALA A 365 37.41 4.81 9.57
C ALA A 365 36.08 4.86 8.80
N ASP A 366 35.85 3.94 7.86
CA ASP A 366 34.65 3.86 7.04
C ASP A 366 33.67 2.74 7.48
N PHE A 367 33.97 2.02 8.57
CA PHE A 367 33.15 0.96 9.13
C PHE A 367 31.71 1.42 9.41
N VAL A 368 31.58 2.63 9.96
CA VAL A 368 30.32 3.28 10.32
C VAL A 368 29.39 3.38 9.11
N PHE A 369 29.90 3.85 7.97
CA PHE A 369 29.11 4.02 6.75
C PHE A 369 28.72 2.67 6.14
N ARG A 370 29.66 1.71 6.09
CA ARG A 370 29.41 0.37 5.56
C ARG A 370 28.35 -0.37 6.38
N PHE A 371 28.47 -0.28 7.70
CA PHE A 371 27.59 -0.99 8.62
C PHE A 371 26.17 -0.37 8.65
N ALA A 372 26.05 0.95 8.56
CA ALA A 372 24.75 1.63 8.41
C ALA A 372 24.03 1.20 7.12
N VAL A 373 24.73 1.15 5.98
CA VAL A 373 24.17 0.69 4.70
C VAL A 373 23.77 -0.79 4.75
N TYR A 374 24.59 -1.64 5.40
CA TYR A 374 24.27 -3.05 5.63
C TYR A 374 22.98 -3.22 6.45
N LEU A 375 22.87 -2.53 7.60
CA LEU A 375 21.68 -2.57 8.45
C LEU A 375 20.43 -2.08 7.70
N HIS A 376 20.58 -1.04 6.89
CA HIS A 376 19.51 -0.51 6.05
C HIS A 376 18.97 -1.55 5.07
N PHE A 377 19.84 -2.22 4.31
CA PHE A 377 19.41 -3.27 3.38
C PHE A 377 18.85 -4.51 4.09
N ARG A 378 19.41 -4.87 5.25
CA ARG A 378 18.90 -5.97 6.08
C ARG A 378 17.46 -5.73 6.54
N ARG A 379 17.12 -4.51 6.96
CA ARG A 379 15.71 -4.17 7.31
C ARG A 379 14.76 -4.22 6.15
N ARG A 380 15.22 -3.88 4.95
CA ARG A 380 14.42 -3.98 3.73
C ARG A 380 14.22 -5.43 3.27
N GLY A 381 14.86 -6.40 3.92
CA GLY A 381 14.82 -7.81 3.52
C GLY A 381 15.64 -8.09 2.27
N TRP A 382 16.52 -7.18 1.85
CA TRP A 382 17.33 -7.29 0.63
C TRP A 382 18.62 -8.10 0.85
N ILE A 383 18.85 -8.56 2.07
CA ILE A 383 19.95 -9.44 2.45
C ILE A 383 19.31 -10.70 3.03
N VAL A 384 19.48 -11.83 2.34
CA VAL A 384 18.85 -13.11 2.66
C VAL A 384 19.30 -13.59 4.06
N LYS A 385 18.38 -14.18 4.85
CA LYS A 385 18.74 -14.85 6.10
C LYS A 385 19.74 -15.99 5.84
N PRO A 386 20.72 -16.27 6.72
CA PRO A 386 21.76 -17.25 6.45
C PRO A 386 21.17 -18.66 6.28
N GLY A 387 21.57 -19.38 5.22
CA GLY A 387 21.07 -20.72 4.90
C GLY A 387 21.17 -21.14 3.43
N LEU A 388 21.60 -20.24 2.54
CA LEU A 388 21.95 -20.52 1.14
C LEU A 388 23.32 -19.89 0.85
N ASN A 389 24.17 -20.55 0.07
CA ASN A 389 25.62 -20.32 -0.18
C ASN A 389 26.05 -18.93 -0.73
N TYR A 390 25.45 -17.82 -0.32
CA TYR A 390 25.67 -16.52 -0.96
C TYR A 390 25.85 -15.42 0.09
N GLY A 391 27.11 -15.10 0.36
CA GLY A 391 27.54 -13.97 1.20
C GLY A 391 27.74 -12.68 0.40
N VAL A 392 27.89 -11.58 1.12
CA VAL A 392 28.37 -10.30 0.58
C VAL A 392 29.87 -10.45 0.30
N ASP A 393 30.25 -10.51 -0.98
CA ASP A 393 31.65 -10.72 -1.37
C ASP A 393 32.37 -9.37 -1.52
N TYR A 394 33.26 -9.04 -0.59
CA TYR A 394 34.12 -7.86 -0.68
C TYR A 394 35.33 -8.19 -1.58
N GLY A 395 35.07 -8.35 -2.88
CA GLY A 395 36.05 -8.84 -3.83
C GLY A 395 37.27 -7.92 -4.01
N LYS A 396 38.45 -8.39 -3.59
CA LYS A 396 39.77 -7.75 -3.77
C LYS A 396 40.07 -7.36 -5.24
N LYS A 397 39.49 -8.06 -6.22
CA LYS A 397 39.64 -7.79 -7.67
C LYS A 397 38.91 -6.54 -8.19
N VAL A 398 37.91 -6.03 -7.47
CA VAL A 398 37.18 -4.80 -7.84
C VAL A 398 37.96 -3.55 -7.37
N PHE A 399 38.86 -3.73 -6.39
CA PHE A 399 39.60 -2.66 -5.73
C PHE A 399 40.68 -2.03 -6.61
N GLU A 400 41.25 -2.76 -7.58
CA GLU A 400 42.32 -2.21 -8.43
C GLU A 400 41.81 -1.24 -9.51
N ILE A 401 40.53 -1.30 -9.89
CA ILE A 401 39.98 -0.48 -10.99
C ILE A 401 39.22 0.77 -10.49
N VAL A 402 38.72 0.77 -9.25
CA VAL A 402 37.99 1.91 -8.65
C VAL A 402 38.83 2.56 -7.55
N THR A 403 40.02 3.03 -7.92
CA THR A 403 40.96 3.67 -6.98
C THR A 403 40.69 5.18 -6.89
N ARG A 404 39.85 5.59 -5.92
CA ARG A 404 40.17 6.65 -4.93
C ARG A 404 38.99 7.12 -4.05
N PHE A 405 37.72 6.80 -4.36
CA PHE A 405 36.60 7.44 -3.61
C PHE A 405 35.34 6.58 -3.39
N LEU A 406 35.32 5.31 -3.78
CA LEU A 406 34.06 4.52 -3.82
C LEU A 406 34.24 3.13 -3.21
N LEU A 407 33.35 2.79 -2.28
CA LEU A 407 33.30 1.49 -1.60
C LEU A 407 32.20 0.64 -2.24
N SER A 408 32.52 -0.53 -2.80
CA SER A 408 31.54 -1.38 -3.49
C SER A 408 31.04 -2.54 -2.62
N THR A 409 29.76 -2.89 -2.77
CA THR A 409 29.09 -4.02 -2.11
C THR A 409 28.09 -4.64 -3.08
N VAL A 410 27.87 -5.96 -3.03
CA VAL A 410 26.97 -6.67 -3.95
C VAL A 410 25.78 -7.22 -3.18
N VAL A 411 24.55 -6.99 -3.67
CA VAL A 411 23.29 -7.30 -2.94
C VAL A 411 22.33 -8.13 -3.81
N TYR A 412 21.66 -9.12 -3.19
CA TYR A 412 20.76 -10.08 -3.84
C TYR A 412 19.34 -10.00 -3.23
N PRO A 413 18.32 -9.55 -3.97
CA PRO A 413 16.95 -9.40 -3.45
C PRO A 413 16.17 -10.73 -3.35
N ASP A 414 16.49 -11.72 -4.19
CA ASP A 414 15.94 -13.09 -4.14
C ASP A 414 17.10 -14.10 -4.24
N ALA A 415 17.00 -15.25 -3.57
CA ALA A 415 17.99 -16.33 -3.73
C ALA A 415 18.02 -16.82 -5.19
N PRO A 416 19.16 -16.84 -5.89
CA PRO A 416 19.22 -17.38 -7.25
C PRO A 416 19.82 -18.78 -7.27
N SER A 417 19.12 -19.70 -7.92
CA SER A 417 19.61 -21.02 -8.33
C SER A 417 20.55 -20.94 -9.54
N ASN A 418 21.52 -20.01 -9.54
CA ASN A 418 22.71 -19.86 -10.42
C ASN A 418 22.99 -18.38 -10.80
N VAL A 419 23.63 -17.69 -9.85
CA VAL A 419 24.54 -16.52 -9.92
C VAL A 419 24.40 -15.50 -11.08
N HIS A 420 23.81 -14.34 -10.78
CA HIS A 420 24.30 -12.98 -11.09
C HIS A 420 23.62 -11.99 -10.13
N SER A 421 24.34 -11.03 -9.56
CA SER A 421 23.75 -10.08 -8.60
C SER A 421 22.76 -9.13 -9.26
N GLN A 422 21.70 -8.74 -8.56
CA GLN A 422 20.75 -7.75 -9.11
C GLN A 422 21.26 -6.33 -8.95
N PHE A 423 22.02 -6.06 -7.87
CA PHE A 423 22.52 -4.72 -7.55
C PHE A 423 24.01 -4.71 -7.20
N MET A 424 24.72 -3.75 -7.78
CA MET A 424 26.03 -3.27 -7.32
C MET A 424 25.81 -2.00 -6.52
N VAL A 425 26.11 -2.01 -5.23
CA VAL A 425 26.00 -0.87 -4.32
C VAL A 425 27.35 -0.17 -4.28
N ILE A 426 27.33 1.14 -4.49
CA ILE A 426 28.47 2.02 -4.30
C ILE A 426 28.13 2.95 -3.13
N ILE A 427 28.85 2.82 -2.03
CA ILE A 427 28.72 3.69 -0.86
C ILE A 427 29.58 4.92 -1.11
N VAL A 428 28.97 6.09 -1.03
CA VAL A 428 29.58 7.40 -1.19
C VAL A 428 29.60 8.07 0.19
N PRO A 429 30.73 8.04 0.91
CA PRO A 429 30.86 8.67 2.22
C PRO A 429 30.59 10.18 2.12
N HIS A 430 29.94 10.75 3.14
CA HIS A 430 29.64 12.20 3.25
C HIS A 430 28.76 12.80 2.15
N TRP A 431 27.98 11.97 1.44
CA TRP A 431 27.08 12.45 0.40
C TRP A 431 25.76 13.00 0.98
N ASN A 432 25.53 14.32 0.81
CA ASN A 432 24.40 15.04 1.42
C ASN A 432 23.18 15.27 0.49
N GLY A 433 23.15 14.69 -0.70
CA GLY A 433 21.95 14.66 -1.55
C GLY A 433 22.20 14.80 -3.06
N PHE A 434 21.12 14.86 -3.84
CA PHE A 434 21.14 14.78 -5.31
C PHE A 434 21.91 15.90 -6.05
N GLN A 435 22.13 17.06 -5.43
CA GLN A 435 22.69 18.24 -6.12
C GLN A 435 24.23 18.25 -6.19
N GLU A 436 24.92 17.53 -5.31
CA GLU A 436 26.38 17.42 -5.35
C GLU A 436 26.82 16.22 -6.18
N LEU A 437 27.89 16.37 -6.97
CA LEU A 437 28.49 15.30 -7.77
C LEU A 437 29.12 14.26 -6.82
N PRO A 438 28.50 13.09 -6.59
CA PRO A 438 29.08 12.10 -5.68
C PRO A 438 30.33 11.44 -6.27
N MET A 439 30.53 11.58 -7.59
CA MET A 439 31.63 11.00 -8.34
C MET A 439 31.88 11.76 -9.63
N THR A 440 33.09 11.67 -10.17
CA THR A 440 33.41 12.30 -11.45
C THR A 440 32.73 11.55 -12.60
N TRP A 441 32.58 12.22 -13.74
CA TRP A 441 32.00 11.60 -14.95
C TRP A 441 32.76 10.35 -15.42
N ARG A 442 34.08 10.32 -15.19
CA ARG A 442 34.93 9.16 -15.52
C ARG A 442 34.59 7.96 -14.62
N ASP A 443 34.34 8.21 -13.34
CA ASP A 443 34.01 7.18 -12.36
C ASP A 443 32.63 6.57 -12.63
N ALA A 444 31.65 7.38 -13.01
CA ALA A 444 30.30 6.92 -13.34
C ALA A 444 30.27 6.04 -14.60
N VAL A 445 31.02 6.41 -15.65
CA VAL A 445 31.17 5.58 -16.86
C VAL A 445 31.88 4.26 -16.55
N SER A 446 32.91 4.29 -15.69
CA SER A 446 33.60 3.09 -15.24
C SER A 446 32.66 2.18 -14.42
N ALA A 447 31.89 2.73 -13.49
CA ALA A 447 30.91 2.00 -12.69
C ALA A 447 29.83 1.35 -13.57
N SER A 448 29.31 2.07 -14.57
CA SER A 448 28.34 1.53 -15.52
C SER A 448 28.91 0.37 -16.35
N ARG A 449 30.18 0.43 -16.75
CA ARG A 449 30.85 -0.67 -17.48
C ARG A 449 31.07 -1.90 -16.60
N ILE A 450 31.44 -1.68 -15.34
CA ILE A 450 31.64 -2.75 -14.34
C ILE A 450 30.31 -3.44 -14.02
N SER A 451 29.20 -2.69 -13.93
CA SER A 451 27.86 -3.26 -13.73
C SER A 451 27.56 -4.32 -14.77
N CYS A 452 27.80 -4.08 -16.05
CA CYS A 452 27.53 -5.05 -17.12
C CYS A 452 28.22 -6.41 -16.92
N ALA A 453 29.28 -6.49 -16.11
CA ALA A 453 29.98 -7.74 -15.77
C ALA A 453 29.53 -8.39 -14.46
N VAL A 454 28.90 -7.65 -13.53
CA VAL A 454 28.67 -8.10 -12.14
C VAL A 454 27.21 -7.97 -11.69
N SER A 455 26.45 -6.96 -12.14
CA SER A 455 25.06 -6.72 -11.72
C SER A 455 24.15 -6.03 -12.75
N LYS A 456 22.83 -6.21 -12.60
CA LYS A 456 21.83 -5.57 -13.48
C LYS A 456 21.70 -4.05 -13.26
N ASN A 457 21.90 -3.56 -12.04
CA ASN A 457 21.70 -2.15 -11.66
C ASN A 457 22.77 -1.65 -10.68
N VAL A 458 23.24 -0.41 -10.85
CA VAL A 458 24.15 0.23 -9.88
C VAL A 458 23.36 1.16 -8.97
N LEU A 459 23.46 0.95 -7.65
CA LEU A 459 22.89 1.79 -6.61
C LEU A 459 23.97 2.65 -5.97
N LEU A 460 23.76 3.97 -5.93
CA LEU A 460 24.57 4.92 -5.17
C LEU A 460 23.93 5.09 -3.79
N CYS A 461 24.69 4.85 -2.72
CA CYS A 461 24.21 4.95 -1.35
C CYS A 461 24.96 6.02 -0.57
N GLY A 462 24.23 6.96 0.03
CA GLY A 462 24.77 7.98 0.92
C GLY A 462 24.17 7.83 2.31
N VAL A 463 24.99 7.99 3.34
CA VAL A 463 24.52 8.03 4.73
C VAL A 463 24.38 9.49 5.11
N LYS A 464 23.14 9.93 5.36
CA LYS A 464 22.86 11.33 5.69
C LYS A 464 23.28 11.62 7.13
N ASN A 465 23.92 12.78 7.31
CA ASN A 465 24.01 13.51 8.58
C ASN A 465 24.95 12.90 9.64
N PHE A 466 26.18 13.41 9.71
CA PHE A 466 27.03 13.33 10.90
C PHE A 466 27.93 14.56 10.96
N ASP A 467 27.46 15.65 11.57
CA ASP A 467 28.31 16.80 11.99
C ASP A 467 29.07 16.49 13.31
N GLY A 468 29.24 15.21 13.65
CA GLY A 468 29.70 14.74 14.97
C GLY A 468 30.85 13.73 14.93
N ASP A 469 31.47 13.53 16.10
CA ASP A 469 32.58 12.60 16.31
C ASP A 469 32.11 11.13 16.19
N PHE A 470 32.47 10.49 15.08
CA PHE A 470 32.09 9.11 14.73
C PHE A 470 32.48 8.07 15.79
N GLN A 471 33.43 8.39 16.67
CA GLN A 471 33.87 7.52 17.78
C GLN A 471 32.84 7.40 18.92
N LYS A 472 31.81 8.26 18.95
CA LYS A 472 30.78 8.29 19.99
C LYS A 472 29.45 7.65 19.59
N LEU A 473 29.35 7.14 18.37
CA LEU A 473 28.13 6.51 17.88
C LEU A 473 27.88 5.19 18.63
N THR A 474 26.61 4.86 18.81
CA THR A 474 26.16 3.56 19.33
C THR A 474 25.57 2.71 18.21
N LEU A 475 25.36 1.42 18.49
CA LEU A 475 24.69 0.51 17.55
C LEU A 475 23.26 0.99 17.24
N ASP A 476 22.56 1.53 18.24
CA ASP A 476 21.19 2.03 18.09
C ASP A 476 21.15 3.30 17.23
N ASP A 477 22.16 4.16 17.32
CA ASP A 477 22.30 5.34 16.45
C ASP A 477 22.46 4.93 14.98
N LEU A 478 23.30 3.94 14.69
CA LEU A 478 23.47 3.41 13.33
C LEU A 478 22.25 2.68 12.84
N GLN A 479 21.51 2.06 13.75
CA GLN A 479 20.24 1.50 13.40
C GLN A 479 19.30 2.60 12.92
N GLN A 480 19.17 3.74 13.58
CA GLN A 480 18.22 4.77 13.17
C GLN A 480 18.71 5.66 12.01
N CYS A 481 19.92 5.41 11.50
CA CYS A 481 20.57 6.28 10.52
C CYS A 481 19.89 6.23 9.13
N PRO A 482 19.54 7.39 8.54
CA PRO A 482 18.93 7.45 7.21
C PRO A 482 19.96 7.22 6.10
N VAL A 483 19.72 6.20 5.28
CA VAL A 483 20.49 5.91 4.07
C VAL A 483 19.68 6.33 2.84
N GLN A 484 20.26 7.19 2.00
CA GLN A 484 19.74 7.55 0.70
C GLN A 484 20.24 6.56 -0.36
N ILE A 485 19.36 6.14 -1.26
CA ILE A 485 19.67 5.19 -2.34
C ILE A 485 19.22 5.81 -3.66
N VAL A 486 20.09 5.82 -4.67
CA VAL A 486 19.77 6.32 -6.01
C VAL A 486 20.31 5.36 -7.06
N CYS A 487 19.49 4.92 -8.01
CA CYS A 487 20.00 4.16 -9.16
C CYS A 487 20.86 5.09 -10.04
N LEU A 488 22.05 4.64 -10.43
CA LEU A 488 22.98 5.42 -11.25
C LEU A 488 22.31 5.93 -12.55
N LYS A 489 21.46 5.11 -13.18
CA LYS A 489 20.68 5.50 -14.38
C LYS A 489 19.63 6.58 -14.08
N GLN A 490 18.95 6.49 -12.93
CA GLN A 490 17.98 7.48 -12.46
C GLN A 490 18.66 8.83 -12.15
N TRP A 491 19.84 8.80 -11.52
CA TRP A 491 20.64 10.00 -11.29
C TRP A 491 21.00 10.71 -12.60
N PHE A 492 21.41 9.96 -13.64
CA PHE A 492 21.69 10.53 -14.96
C PHE A 492 20.45 11.16 -15.63
N ALA A 493 19.27 10.58 -15.46
CA ALA A 493 18.04 11.04 -16.12
C ALA A 493 17.52 12.40 -15.58
N ARG A 494 17.86 12.79 -14.35
CA ARG A 494 17.39 14.03 -13.72
C ARG A 494 18.22 15.28 -14.02
N ARG A 495 19.39 15.14 -14.65
CA ARG A 495 20.34 16.27 -14.83
C ARG A 495 20.10 17.02 -16.15
N PRO A 496 19.97 18.36 -16.14
CA PRO A 496 20.09 19.18 -17.36
C PRO A 496 21.55 19.15 -17.85
N PHE A 497 21.78 18.84 -19.13
CA PHE A 497 23.13 18.76 -19.69
C PHE A 497 23.46 20.02 -20.47
N SER A 498 24.55 20.69 -20.11
CA SER A 498 24.96 21.98 -20.69
C SER A 498 26.05 21.87 -21.77
N ASP A 499 26.70 20.71 -21.96
CA ASP A 499 27.83 20.54 -22.90
C ASP A 499 27.57 19.51 -24.02
N LYS A 500 28.02 19.84 -25.24
CA LYS A 500 28.06 18.96 -26.43
C LYS A 500 28.81 17.64 -26.18
N LYS A 501 29.82 17.61 -25.29
CA LYS A 501 30.51 16.34 -24.92
C LYS A 501 29.60 15.35 -24.20
N GLU A 502 28.63 15.83 -23.41
CA GLU A 502 27.72 14.98 -22.63
C GLU A 502 26.66 14.32 -23.53
N ARG A 503 26.26 14.96 -24.65
CA ARG A 503 25.35 14.37 -25.66
C ARG A 503 25.91 13.12 -26.34
N LYS A 504 27.20 13.07 -26.67
CA LYS A 504 27.84 11.85 -27.26
C LYS A 504 27.84 10.66 -26.30
N ILE A 505 27.76 10.92 -25.00
CA ILE A 505 27.86 9.89 -23.96
C ILE A 505 26.47 9.41 -23.57
N ARG A 506 25.42 10.24 -23.67
CA ARG A 506 24.01 9.78 -23.65
C ARG A 506 23.75 8.65 -24.63
N PHE A 507 24.26 8.77 -25.85
CA PHE A 507 24.18 7.70 -26.87
C PHE A 507 24.92 6.42 -26.44
N LYS A 508 26.07 6.54 -25.76
CA LYS A 508 26.84 5.39 -25.26
C LYS A 508 26.20 4.71 -24.03
N LEU A 509 25.41 5.44 -23.24
CA LEU A 509 24.72 4.94 -22.04
C LEU A 509 23.35 4.33 -22.34
N ALA A 510 22.86 4.41 -23.59
CA ALA A 510 21.55 3.92 -24.01
C ALA A 510 20.42 4.41 -23.08
N MET A 511 20.34 5.74 -22.90
CA MET A 511 19.29 6.35 -22.07
C MET A 511 17.90 5.90 -22.55
N PRO A 512 16.97 5.62 -21.62
CA PRO A 512 15.64 5.14 -21.98
C PRO A 512 14.87 6.21 -22.77
N CYS A 513 14.21 5.78 -23.84
CA CYS A 513 13.30 6.63 -24.61
C CYS A 513 12.15 7.12 -23.71
N ARG A 514 11.74 8.38 -23.89
CA ARG A 514 10.57 8.94 -23.18
C ARG A 514 9.25 8.66 -23.87
N CYS A 515 9.28 8.07 -25.06
CA CYS A 515 8.10 7.60 -25.78
C CYS A 515 7.94 6.08 -25.58
N LEU A 516 7.12 5.70 -24.60
CA LEU A 516 6.79 4.31 -24.29
C LEU A 516 5.38 3.97 -24.80
N ARG A 517 5.19 2.69 -25.14
CA ARG A 517 3.91 2.09 -25.49
C ARG A 517 3.81 0.76 -24.76
N TRP A 518 3.06 0.71 -23.68
CA TRP A 518 2.91 -0.50 -22.87
C TRP A 518 1.47 -0.98 -22.88
N ALA A 519 1.31 -2.28 -23.01
CA ALA A 519 0.05 -2.97 -22.85
C ALA A 519 0.19 -4.00 -21.73
N PHE A 520 -0.82 -4.10 -20.88
CA PHE A 520 -0.93 -5.11 -19.85
C PHE A 520 -2.25 -5.84 -20.01
N ARG A 521 -2.20 -7.16 -20.15
CA ARG A 521 -3.39 -7.98 -20.31
C ARG A 521 -3.95 -8.31 -18.93
N ILE A 522 -5.15 -7.81 -18.64
CA ILE A 522 -5.82 -8.01 -17.34
C ILE A 522 -6.62 -9.32 -17.28
N VAL A 523 -6.99 -9.87 -18.43
CA VAL A 523 -7.66 -11.19 -18.51
C VAL A 523 -6.73 -12.28 -18.00
N ASN A 524 -7.25 -13.13 -17.13
CA ASN A 524 -6.54 -14.19 -16.39
C ASN A 524 -5.45 -13.69 -15.43
N TRP A 525 -5.37 -12.38 -15.17
CA TRP A 525 -4.49 -11.88 -14.12
C TRP A 525 -5.15 -12.07 -12.75
N GLU A 526 -4.64 -13.03 -11.98
CA GLU A 526 -5.18 -13.43 -10.68
C GLU A 526 -4.12 -13.32 -9.58
N PRO A 527 -3.79 -12.08 -9.16
CA PRO A 527 -2.83 -11.89 -8.08
C PRO A 527 -3.41 -12.40 -6.76
N SER A 528 -2.55 -13.04 -5.97
CA SER A 528 -2.83 -13.46 -4.61
C SER A 528 -3.12 -12.25 -3.70
N VAL A 529 -3.73 -12.49 -2.54
CA VAL A 529 -3.98 -11.43 -1.56
C VAL A 529 -2.68 -10.71 -1.16
N THR A 530 -1.57 -11.44 -1.04
CA THR A 530 -0.26 -10.85 -0.71
C THR A 530 0.23 -9.92 -1.81
N GLU A 531 0.08 -10.31 -3.07
CA GLU A 531 0.45 -9.47 -4.22
C GLU A 531 -0.45 -8.24 -4.30
N TRP A 532 -1.77 -8.40 -4.10
CA TRP A 532 -2.71 -7.28 -4.02
C TRP A 532 -2.32 -6.26 -2.95
N THR A 533 -2.06 -6.73 -1.73
CA THR A 533 -1.64 -5.85 -0.63
C THR A 533 -0.34 -5.13 -0.96
N ARG A 534 0.65 -5.84 -1.54
CA ARG A 534 1.91 -5.21 -1.98
C ARG A 534 1.66 -4.13 -3.03
N MET A 535 0.85 -4.42 -4.03
CA MET A 535 0.51 -3.49 -5.11
C MET A 535 -0.20 -2.24 -4.61
N LEU A 536 -1.22 -2.41 -3.76
CA LEU A 536 -1.96 -1.29 -3.19
C LEU A 536 -1.06 -0.39 -2.34
N ARG A 537 -0.09 -0.97 -1.62
CA ARG A 537 0.92 -0.20 -0.86
C ARG A 537 1.89 0.56 -1.73
N CYS A 538 2.03 0.18 -3.00
CA CYS A 538 2.89 0.87 -3.96
C CYS A 538 2.15 2.02 -4.70
N LEU A 539 0.88 2.28 -4.40
CA LEU A 539 0.09 3.37 -4.98
C LEU A 539 -0.04 4.54 -3.99
N GLN A 540 -0.42 5.72 -4.47
CA GLN A 540 -0.68 6.87 -3.60
C GLN A 540 -1.98 6.64 -2.80
N LEU A 541 -2.05 7.16 -1.58
CA LEU A 541 -3.26 7.08 -0.75
C LEU A 541 -4.47 7.71 -1.46
N ASP A 542 -4.27 8.79 -2.22
CA ASP A 542 -5.32 9.47 -2.99
C ASP A 542 -5.94 8.60 -4.10
N ASP A 543 -5.25 7.54 -4.55
CA ASP A 543 -5.80 6.59 -5.52
C ASP A 543 -6.75 5.57 -4.86
N LEU A 544 -6.61 5.30 -3.55
CA LEU A 544 -7.36 4.26 -2.85
C LEU A 544 -8.88 4.51 -2.85
N PRO A 545 -9.41 5.73 -2.58
CA PRO A 545 -10.84 6.00 -2.68
C PRO A 545 -11.41 5.79 -4.09
N ARG A 546 -10.60 5.95 -5.15
CA ARG A 546 -11.03 5.70 -6.53
C ARG A 546 -11.11 4.22 -6.84
N ILE A 547 -10.15 3.44 -6.35
CA ILE A 547 -10.14 1.97 -6.46
C ILE A 547 -11.33 1.38 -5.71
N ARG A 548 -11.61 1.88 -4.49
CA ARG A 548 -12.74 1.42 -3.66
C ARG A 548 -14.13 1.71 -4.23
N ARG A 549 -14.24 2.69 -5.13
CA ARG A 549 -15.51 3.05 -5.81
C ARG A 549 -15.87 2.12 -6.96
N GLN A 550 -14.93 1.30 -7.44
CA GLN A 550 -15.19 0.38 -8.54
C GLN A 550 -16.05 -0.79 -8.07
N VAL A 551 -17.03 -1.17 -8.89
CA VAL A 551 -18.00 -2.24 -8.57
C VAL A 551 -17.55 -3.58 -9.15
N PHE A 552 -17.00 -3.58 -10.36
CA PHE A 552 -16.60 -4.79 -11.07
C PHE A 552 -15.13 -5.12 -10.84
N GLN A 553 -14.82 -6.42 -10.78
CA GLN A 553 -13.48 -6.93 -10.53
C GLN A 553 -12.51 -6.50 -11.63
N GLU A 554 -12.98 -6.45 -12.88
CA GLU A 554 -12.23 -6.03 -14.05
C GLU A 554 -11.82 -4.56 -13.94
N ASP A 555 -12.73 -3.69 -13.47
CA ASP A 555 -12.46 -2.26 -13.28
C ASP A 555 -11.47 -2.00 -12.14
N ILE A 556 -11.57 -2.78 -11.05
CA ILE A 556 -10.61 -2.76 -9.94
C ILE A 556 -9.22 -3.14 -10.45
N LYS A 557 -9.12 -4.26 -11.20
CA LYS A 557 -7.87 -4.73 -11.81
C LYS A 557 -7.29 -3.68 -12.75
N ALA A 558 -8.11 -3.13 -13.64
CA ALA A 558 -7.68 -2.12 -14.59
C ALA A 558 -7.16 -0.85 -13.90
N THR A 559 -7.86 -0.40 -12.86
CA THR A 559 -7.47 0.81 -12.09
C THR A 559 -6.13 0.62 -11.37
N VAL A 560 -5.91 -0.55 -10.75
CA VAL A 560 -4.65 -0.83 -10.02
C VAL A 560 -3.49 -1.04 -11.00
N ALA A 561 -3.68 -1.85 -12.05
CA ALA A 561 -2.65 -2.04 -13.08
C ALA A 561 -2.27 -0.70 -13.73
N GLY A 562 -3.25 0.14 -14.08
CA GLY A 562 -3.01 1.47 -14.65
C GLY A 562 -2.24 2.40 -13.71
N GLY A 563 -2.57 2.39 -12.42
CA GLY A 563 -1.84 3.15 -11.39
C GLY A 563 -0.36 2.77 -11.31
N LEU A 564 -0.08 1.47 -11.25
CA LEU A 564 1.28 0.95 -11.15
C LEU A 564 2.09 1.19 -12.43
N MET A 565 1.48 0.95 -13.59
CA MET A 565 2.09 1.20 -14.89
C MET A 565 2.47 2.67 -15.06
N MET A 566 1.62 3.61 -14.62
CA MET A 566 1.94 5.04 -14.63
C MET A 566 3.19 5.34 -13.81
N ARG A 567 3.24 4.89 -12.54
CA ARG A 567 4.41 5.14 -11.68
C ARG A 567 5.69 4.55 -12.27
N LYS A 568 5.63 3.33 -12.79
CA LYS A 568 6.78 2.70 -13.46
C LYS A 568 7.22 3.49 -14.68
N ALA A 569 6.29 3.88 -15.56
CA ALA A 569 6.61 4.62 -16.78
C ALA A 569 7.25 5.99 -16.45
N ILE A 570 6.69 6.71 -15.48
CA ILE A 570 7.26 7.97 -14.98
C ILE A 570 8.67 7.72 -14.43
N SER A 571 8.87 6.71 -13.59
CA SER A 571 10.19 6.41 -13.02
C SER A 571 11.22 6.13 -14.11
N VAL A 572 10.84 5.34 -15.13
CA VAL A 572 11.72 4.99 -16.26
C VAL A 572 12.05 6.20 -17.12
N CYS A 573 11.05 7.02 -17.47
CA CYS A 573 11.26 8.14 -18.40
C CYS A 573 11.87 9.38 -17.74
N THR A 574 11.60 9.62 -16.45
CA THR A 574 12.03 10.85 -15.75
C THR A 574 13.22 10.62 -14.81
N GLY A 575 13.45 9.38 -14.40
CA GLY A 575 14.41 9.04 -13.36
C GLY A 575 13.93 9.31 -11.93
N LEU A 576 12.69 9.75 -11.72
CA LEU A 576 12.12 9.89 -10.37
C LEU A 576 12.07 8.53 -9.66
N ALA A 577 12.39 8.50 -8.37
CA ALA A 577 12.25 7.31 -7.55
C ALA A 577 10.77 7.08 -7.29
N TRP A 578 10.39 5.83 -7.03
CA TRP A 578 8.98 5.45 -6.91
C TRP A 578 8.22 6.25 -5.83
N ASP A 579 8.90 6.60 -4.74
CA ASP A 579 8.43 7.38 -3.59
C ASP A 579 8.49 8.90 -3.76
N GLU A 580 9.19 9.41 -4.76
CA GLU A 580 9.20 10.84 -5.08
C GLU A 580 8.10 11.23 -6.08
N ILE A 581 7.53 10.25 -6.78
CA ILE A 581 6.47 10.49 -7.76
C ILE A 581 5.20 10.91 -7.02
N THR A 582 4.78 12.15 -7.21
CA THR A 582 3.50 12.64 -6.73
C THR A 582 2.61 12.95 -7.93
N LEU A 583 1.50 12.23 -8.04
CA LEU A 583 0.47 12.46 -9.04
C LEU A 583 -0.66 13.30 -8.48
N ILE A 584 -1.12 14.26 -9.27
CA ILE A 584 -2.34 15.03 -9.05
C ILE A 584 -3.29 14.79 -10.22
N ARG A 585 -4.52 15.31 -10.14
CA ARG A 585 -5.48 15.24 -11.25
C ARG A 585 -5.91 16.64 -11.67
N SER A 586 -6.09 16.83 -12.98
CA SER A 586 -6.72 18.03 -13.52
C SER A 586 -8.18 18.16 -13.05
N SER A 587 -8.81 19.30 -13.31
CA SER A 587 -10.26 19.51 -13.13
C SER A 587 -11.13 18.51 -13.92
N THR A 588 -10.59 17.93 -14.99
CA THR A 588 -11.22 16.88 -15.81
C THR A 588 -10.87 15.46 -15.36
N GLY A 589 -10.08 15.30 -14.29
CA GLY A 589 -9.71 14.01 -13.71
C GLY A 589 -8.48 13.34 -14.36
N LYS A 590 -7.82 13.98 -15.33
CA LYS A 590 -6.63 13.46 -16.02
C LYS A 590 -5.44 13.44 -15.03
N PRO A 591 -4.75 12.30 -14.85
CA PRO A 591 -3.58 12.22 -13.97
C PRO A 591 -2.40 13.02 -14.56
N MET A 592 -1.70 13.76 -13.72
CA MET A 592 -0.56 14.62 -14.06
C MET A 592 0.50 14.58 -12.95
N LEU A 593 1.75 14.89 -13.27
CA LEU A 593 2.78 15.12 -12.24
C LEU A 593 2.42 16.38 -11.42
N ALA A 594 2.68 16.34 -10.11
CA ALA A 594 2.46 17.47 -9.23
C ALA A 594 3.29 18.70 -9.63
N GLU A 595 2.75 19.90 -9.43
CA GLU A 595 3.34 21.17 -9.89
C GLU A 595 4.71 21.47 -9.27
N ASN A 596 4.98 20.91 -8.08
CA ASN A 596 6.28 21.02 -7.40
C ASN A 596 7.39 20.18 -8.07
N ILE A 597 7.04 19.26 -8.97
CA ILE A 597 7.98 18.43 -9.71
C ILE A 597 8.30 19.12 -11.04
N GLN A 598 9.39 19.91 -11.04
CA GLN A 598 9.85 20.59 -12.25
C GLN A 598 10.80 19.70 -13.06
N LEU A 599 10.31 19.21 -14.20
CA LEU A 599 11.16 18.57 -15.20
C LEU A 599 11.73 19.67 -16.11
N GLY A 600 13.04 19.68 -16.34
CA GLY A 600 13.70 20.62 -17.26
C GLY A 600 13.40 20.38 -18.75
N TYR A 601 12.33 19.66 -19.05
CA TYR A 601 11.91 19.20 -20.38
C TYR A 601 10.43 18.82 -20.39
N GLN A 602 9.85 18.72 -21.59
CA GLN A 602 8.47 18.28 -21.77
C GLN A 602 8.32 16.77 -21.57
N PHE A 603 7.27 16.38 -20.85
CA PHE A 603 6.93 15.00 -20.60
C PHE A 603 5.43 14.89 -20.30
N SER A 604 4.76 14.03 -21.06
CA SER A 604 3.34 13.76 -20.90
C SER A 604 3.07 12.25 -20.96
N PHE A 605 1.98 11.82 -20.32
CA PHE A 605 1.56 10.42 -20.32
C PHE A 605 0.05 10.32 -20.28
N ASN A 606 -0.46 9.18 -20.74
CA ASN A 606 -1.88 8.87 -20.68
C ASN A 606 -2.10 7.36 -20.56
N LEU A 607 -3.27 6.98 -20.06
CA LEU A 607 -3.67 5.58 -19.90
C LEU A 607 -5.09 5.39 -20.42
N SER A 608 -5.38 4.19 -20.91
CA SER A 608 -6.74 3.75 -21.19
C SER A 608 -6.91 2.27 -20.84
N HIS A 609 -8.14 1.84 -20.61
CA HIS A 609 -8.46 0.44 -20.42
C HIS A 609 -9.84 0.13 -20.99
N HIS A 610 -9.95 -0.99 -21.69
CA HIS A 610 -11.21 -1.52 -22.18
C HIS A 610 -11.01 -2.99 -22.57
N GLY A 611 -12.03 -3.82 -22.32
CA GLY A 611 -11.94 -5.24 -22.58
C GLY A 611 -10.82 -5.89 -21.77
N ASP A 612 -9.87 -6.50 -22.48
CA ASP A 612 -8.86 -7.37 -21.86
C ASP A 612 -7.55 -6.65 -21.53
N TYR A 613 -7.45 -5.35 -21.84
CA TYR A 613 -6.20 -4.59 -21.78
C TYR A 613 -6.30 -3.29 -20.99
N VAL A 614 -5.23 -3.01 -20.25
CA VAL A 614 -4.83 -1.67 -19.84
C VAL A 614 -3.65 -1.26 -20.70
N ILE A 615 -3.70 -0.10 -21.32
CA ILE A 615 -2.59 0.44 -22.11
C ILE A 615 -2.15 1.81 -21.60
N LEU A 616 -0.86 2.08 -21.79
CA LEU A 616 -0.22 3.32 -21.39
C LEU A 616 0.70 3.82 -22.51
N ALA A 617 0.63 5.13 -22.75
CA ALA A 617 1.56 5.82 -23.62
C ALA A 617 2.23 6.98 -22.88
N THR A 618 3.51 7.20 -23.18
CA THR A 618 4.23 8.41 -22.78
C THR A 618 4.76 9.13 -24.02
N SER A 619 5.01 10.43 -23.89
CA SER A 619 5.56 11.25 -24.95
C SER A 619 6.52 12.30 -24.38
N SER A 620 7.55 12.66 -25.16
CA SER A 620 8.37 13.84 -24.90
C SER A 620 7.71 15.15 -25.35
N SER A 621 6.47 15.10 -25.85
CA SER A 621 5.70 16.28 -26.24
C SER A 621 4.84 16.81 -25.09
N SER A 622 4.27 17.99 -25.29
CA SER A 622 3.40 18.66 -24.33
C SER A 622 2.09 17.92 -24.04
N VAL A 623 1.63 17.08 -24.97
CA VAL A 623 0.36 16.35 -24.86
C VAL A 623 0.50 14.90 -25.29
N CYS A 624 -0.18 14.03 -24.57
CA CYS A 624 -0.30 12.61 -24.90
C CYS A 624 -1.69 12.13 -24.50
N GLY A 625 -2.31 11.37 -25.39
CA GLY A 625 -3.57 10.68 -25.21
C GLY A 625 -3.48 9.28 -25.78
N VAL A 626 -4.16 8.33 -25.17
CA VAL A 626 -4.21 6.95 -25.64
C VAL A 626 -5.60 6.39 -25.41
N ASP A 627 -6.07 5.57 -26.34
CA ASP A 627 -7.31 4.83 -26.17
C ASP A 627 -7.22 3.40 -26.66
N VAL A 628 -8.04 2.52 -26.07
CA VAL A 628 -8.19 1.12 -26.47
C VAL A 628 -9.67 0.79 -26.45
N MET A 629 -10.13 0.07 -27.48
CA MET A 629 -11.50 -0.39 -27.62
C MET A 629 -11.57 -1.86 -27.98
N LYS A 630 -12.47 -2.59 -27.31
CA LYS A 630 -12.77 -3.98 -27.62
C LYS A 630 -13.86 -4.00 -28.70
N ILE A 631 -13.57 -4.67 -29.80
CA ILE A 631 -14.45 -4.81 -30.95
C ILE A 631 -15.43 -5.92 -30.62
N GLU A 632 -16.62 -5.53 -30.14
CA GLU A 632 -17.69 -6.45 -29.79
C GLU A 632 -19.06 -5.89 -30.19
N TYR A 633 -20.05 -6.77 -30.35
CA TYR A 633 -21.41 -6.31 -30.59
C TYR A 633 -21.95 -5.56 -29.35
N PRO A 634 -22.79 -4.53 -29.55
CA PRO A 634 -23.43 -3.83 -28.45
C PRO A 634 -24.24 -4.80 -27.57
N LYS A 635 -24.12 -4.67 -26.24
CA LYS A 635 -24.82 -5.53 -25.27
C LYS A 635 -26.30 -5.16 -25.07
N LEU A 636 -26.77 -4.12 -25.74
CA LEU A 636 -28.16 -3.65 -25.71
C LEU A 636 -29.03 -4.58 -26.58
N GLN A 637 -30.30 -4.80 -26.20
CA GLN A 637 -31.29 -5.56 -27.02
C GLN A 637 -31.70 -4.81 -28.29
N MET A 638 -30.74 -4.32 -29.08
CA MET A 638 -30.96 -3.59 -30.32
C MET A 638 -30.10 -4.17 -31.43
N ASN A 639 -30.56 -4.05 -32.68
CA ASN A 639 -29.76 -4.45 -33.81
C ASN A 639 -28.68 -3.39 -34.14
N LEU A 640 -27.67 -3.79 -34.92
CA LEU A 640 -26.52 -2.94 -35.20
C LEU A 640 -26.89 -1.64 -35.93
N SER A 641 -27.92 -1.66 -36.77
CA SER A 641 -28.40 -0.47 -37.48
C SER A 641 -29.05 0.54 -36.53
N GLU A 642 -29.86 0.07 -35.58
CA GLU A 642 -30.44 0.91 -34.52
C GLU A 642 -29.37 1.52 -33.62
N TYR A 643 -28.35 0.72 -33.26
CA TYR A 643 -27.22 1.19 -32.47
C TYR A 643 -26.45 2.31 -33.19
N PHE A 644 -26.09 2.13 -34.46
CA PHE A 644 -25.38 3.17 -35.21
C PHE A 644 -26.24 4.42 -35.46
N LYS A 645 -27.55 4.26 -35.65
CA LYS A 645 -28.46 5.41 -35.74
C LYS A 645 -28.52 6.21 -34.44
N MET A 646 -28.49 5.54 -33.28
CA MET A 646 -28.43 6.22 -31.99
C MET A 646 -27.10 6.98 -31.81
N MET A 647 -26.00 6.39 -32.25
CA MET A 647 -24.65 6.96 -32.10
C MET A 647 -24.30 7.98 -33.18
N SER A 648 -25.11 8.12 -34.23
CA SER A 648 -24.82 9.02 -35.36
C SER A 648 -24.50 10.48 -34.99
N PRO A 649 -25.11 11.10 -33.95
CA PRO A 649 -24.76 12.48 -33.57
C PRO A 649 -23.31 12.66 -33.08
N GLN A 650 -22.59 11.58 -32.84
CA GLN A 650 -21.20 11.61 -32.34
C GLN A 650 -20.16 11.49 -33.48
N PHE A 651 -20.61 11.33 -34.72
CA PHE A 651 -19.79 11.19 -35.92
C PHE A 651 -20.03 12.37 -36.86
N ALA A 652 -19.00 12.73 -37.63
CA ALA A 652 -19.21 13.63 -38.76
C ALA A 652 -20.02 12.91 -39.85
N ASP A 653 -20.70 13.67 -40.70
CA ASP A 653 -21.56 13.11 -41.76
C ASP A 653 -20.78 12.18 -42.69
N GLU A 654 -19.52 12.52 -43.00
CA GLU A 654 -18.62 11.72 -43.84
C GLU A 654 -18.22 10.40 -43.16
N GLU A 655 -17.94 10.43 -41.86
CA GLU A 655 -17.59 9.24 -41.06
C GLU A 655 -18.80 8.29 -40.98
N TYR A 656 -19.98 8.84 -40.73
CA TYR A 656 -21.22 8.07 -40.67
C TYR A 656 -21.60 7.49 -42.04
N ALA A 657 -21.37 8.24 -43.12
CA ALA A 657 -21.54 7.73 -44.49
C ALA A 657 -20.57 6.58 -44.79
N ALA A 658 -19.28 6.71 -44.45
CA ALA A 658 -18.28 5.66 -44.65
C ALA A 658 -18.61 4.37 -43.88
N LEU A 659 -19.14 4.52 -42.66
CA LEU A 659 -19.59 3.41 -41.83
C LEU A 659 -20.79 2.67 -42.45
N ASN A 660 -21.76 3.40 -43.02
CA ASN A 660 -22.91 2.80 -43.68
C ASN A 660 -22.58 2.09 -45.01
N GLN A 661 -21.45 2.41 -45.64
CA GLN A 661 -20.99 1.79 -46.90
C GLN A 661 -20.34 0.41 -46.71
N GLN A 662 -19.96 0.04 -45.48
CA GLN A 662 -19.34 -1.25 -45.21
C GLN A 662 -20.34 -2.41 -45.45
N ARG A 663 -19.84 -3.55 -45.95
CA ARG A 663 -20.69 -4.65 -46.44
C ARG A 663 -21.11 -5.59 -45.33
N THR A 664 -20.22 -5.83 -44.38
CA THR A 664 -20.43 -6.78 -43.28
C THR A 664 -20.49 -6.06 -41.94
N ASP A 665 -21.16 -6.68 -40.97
CA ASP A 665 -21.25 -6.13 -39.61
C ASP A 665 -19.87 -6.06 -38.93
N SER A 666 -18.95 -6.98 -39.27
CA SER A 666 -17.57 -6.95 -38.79
C SER A 666 -16.82 -5.70 -39.25
N GLU A 667 -16.88 -5.40 -40.56
CA GLU A 667 -16.24 -4.20 -41.13
C GLU A 667 -16.83 -2.92 -40.53
N LYS A 668 -18.15 -2.89 -40.29
CA LYS A 668 -18.82 -1.75 -39.63
C LYS A 668 -18.33 -1.56 -38.20
N LEU A 669 -18.25 -2.64 -37.42
CA LEU A 669 -17.80 -2.60 -36.03
C LEU A 669 -16.33 -2.18 -35.93
N GLU A 670 -15.46 -2.74 -36.77
CA GLU A 670 -14.04 -2.36 -36.83
C GLU A 670 -13.87 -0.86 -37.11
N LEU A 671 -14.57 -0.35 -38.13
CA LEU A 671 -14.48 1.07 -38.50
C LEU A 671 -15.09 1.98 -37.42
N PHE A 672 -16.21 1.58 -36.80
CA PHE A 672 -16.83 2.29 -35.68
C PHE A 672 -15.85 2.46 -34.51
N TYR A 673 -15.25 1.36 -34.04
CA TYR A 673 -14.35 1.39 -32.90
C TYR A 673 -13.02 2.08 -33.23
N ARG A 674 -12.59 2.05 -34.48
CA ARG A 674 -11.44 2.83 -34.95
C ARG A 674 -11.68 4.33 -34.80
N TYR A 675 -12.79 4.85 -35.34
CA TYR A 675 -13.14 6.27 -35.19
C TYR A 675 -13.29 6.66 -33.72
N TRP A 676 -13.91 5.80 -32.91
CA TRP A 676 -14.05 6.04 -31.48
C TRP A 676 -12.69 6.18 -30.79
N CYS A 677 -11.79 5.25 -31.06
CA CYS A 677 -10.44 5.21 -30.48
C CYS A 677 -9.63 6.46 -30.89
N LEU A 678 -9.76 6.91 -32.14
CA LEU A 678 -9.18 8.16 -32.64
C LEU A 678 -9.71 9.39 -31.88
N LYS A 679 -11.04 9.54 -31.77
CA LYS A 679 -11.67 10.66 -31.04
C LYS A 679 -11.26 10.67 -29.56
N GLU A 680 -11.39 9.56 -28.86
CA GLU A 680 -11.03 9.45 -27.44
C GLU A 680 -9.54 9.71 -27.20
N SER A 681 -8.65 9.18 -28.04
CA SER A 681 -7.21 9.42 -27.90
C SER A 681 -6.87 10.91 -28.06
N TYR A 682 -7.49 11.60 -29.03
CA TYR A 682 -7.35 13.04 -29.20
C TYR A 682 -7.88 13.81 -27.98
N LEU A 683 -9.12 13.57 -27.57
CA LEU A 683 -9.76 14.26 -26.44
C LEU A 683 -9.00 14.08 -25.13
N LYS A 684 -8.44 12.89 -24.91
CA LYS A 684 -7.55 12.60 -23.78
C LYS A 684 -6.23 13.36 -23.89
N ALA A 685 -5.69 13.56 -25.09
CA ALA A 685 -4.47 14.35 -25.31
C ALA A 685 -4.68 15.81 -24.90
N VAL A 686 -5.73 16.45 -25.42
CA VAL A 686 -6.03 17.87 -25.20
C VAL A 686 -6.70 18.18 -23.85
N GLY A 687 -7.33 17.18 -23.21
CA GLY A 687 -7.85 17.29 -21.84
C GLY A 687 -9.27 17.87 -21.71
N PHE A 688 -10.02 18.03 -22.82
CA PHE A 688 -11.37 18.60 -22.83
C PHE A 688 -12.47 17.65 -22.32
N GLY A 689 -12.23 16.32 -22.31
CA GLY A 689 -13.28 15.33 -22.04
C GLY A 689 -14.42 15.37 -23.09
N ILE A 690 -15.55 14.72 -22.82
CA ILE A 690 -16.72 14.63 -23.74
C ILE A 690 -17.57 15.91 -23.70
N ARG A 691 -16.95 17.09 -23.53
CA ARG A 691 -17.67 18.38 -23.45
C ARG A 691 -17.76 19.12 -24.78
N CYS A 692 -17.07 18.63 -25.81
CA CYS A 692 -17.14 19.15 -27.16
C CYS A 692 -18.15 18.37 -28.00
N ASP A 693 -18.72 19.03 -29.01
CA ASP A 693 -19.52 18.36 -30.02
C ASP A 693 -18.62 17.45 -30.87
N LEU A 694 -18.79 16.14 -30.75
CA LEU A 694 -17.95 15.15 -31.41
C LEU A 694 -18.14 15.13 -32.93
N SER A 695 -19.27 15.65 -33.43
CA SER A 695 -19.54 15.76 -34.87
C SER A 695 -18.58 16.72 -35.58
N GLN A 696 -17.97 17.64 -34.83
CA GLN A 696 -17.00 18.62 -35.36
C GLN A 696 -15.58 18.05 -35.52
N ILE A 697 -15.32 16.85 -34.99
CA ILE A 697 -14.04 16.15 -35.08
C ILE A 697 -14.18 15.07 -36.15
N HIS A 698 -13.37 15.11 -37.19
CA HIS A 698 -13.30 14.02 -38.17
C HIS A 698 -11.86 13.63 -38.54
N PHE A 699 -11.70 12.40 -39.02
CA PHE A 699 -10.40 11.83 -39.38
C PHE A 699 -10.30 11.44 -40.84
N ILE A 700 -9.13 11.73 -41.43
CA ILE A 700 -8.78 11.37 -42.81
C ILE A 700 -7.64 10.36 -42.77
N PHE A 701 -7.81 9.21 -43.42
CA PHE A 701 -6.79 8.15 -43.49
C PHE A 701 -6.83 7.41 -44.83
N ASN A 702 -5.71 6.80 -45.21
CA ASN A 702 -5.51 6.21 -46.54
C ASN A 702 -6.16 4.84 -46.71
N SER A 703 -6.27 4.07 -45.63
CA SER A 703 -6.89 2.74 -45.60
C SER A 703 -8.01 2.74 -44.58
N LEU A 704 -9.16 2.16 -44.91
CA LEU A 704 -10.26 1.95 -43.96
C LEU A 704 -9.96 0.83 -42.95
N VAL A 705 -9.05 -0.08 -43.31
CA VAL A 705 -8.70 -1.26 -42.51
C VAL A 705 -7.28 -1.14 -41.99
N VAL A 706 -7.08 -1.47 -40.73
CA VAL A 706 -5.75 -1.63 -40.11
C VAL A 706 -5.57 -3.12 -39.80
N PRO A 707 -4.80 -3.90 -40.58
CA PRO A 707 -4.64 -5.32 -40.30
C PRO A 707 -3.96 -5.58 -38.95
N VAL A 708 -4.29 -6.71 -38.31
CA VAL A 708 -3.63 -7.12 -37.05
C VAL A 708 -2.13 -7.29 -37.28
N GLY A 709 -1.32 -6.68 -36.41
CA GLY A 709 0.14 -6.66 -36.52
C GLY A 709 0.71 -5.60 -37.48
N GLN A 710 -0.15 -4.81 -38.12
CA GLN A 710 0.26 -3.61 -38.89
C GLN A 710 -0.05 -2.32 -38.11
N PHE A 711 0.51 -1.22 -38.59
CA PHE A 711 0.40 0.10 -37.98
C PHE A 711 -0.03 1.13 -39.04
N GLU A 712 -0.84 2.09 -38.62
CA GLU A 712 -1.20 3.26 -39.43
C GLU A 712 -0.77 4.53 -38.70
N ILE A 713 -0.11 5.44 -39.42
CA ILE A 713 0.41 6.72 -38.90
C ILE A 713 0.11 7.91 -39.80
N SER A 714 -0.56 7.69 -40.93
CA SER A 714 -0.91 8.74 -41.90
C SER A 714 -2.21 9.47 -41.56
N THR A 715 -2.91 9.04 -40.50
CA THR A 715 -4.19 9.59 -40.08
C THR A 715 -4.08 11.05 -39.68
N LYS A 716 -4.98 11.87 -40.22
CA LYS A 716 -5.04 13.32 -40.00
C LYS A 716 -6.32 13.70 -39.29
N LEU A 717 -6.20 14.67 -38.39
CA LEU A 717 -7.30 15.27 -37.67
C LEU A 717 -7.80 16.52 -38.42
N VAL A 718 -9.11 16.66 -38.50
CA VAL A 718 -9.78 17.89 -38.88
C VAL A 718 -10.78 18.26 -37.79
N PHE A 719 -10.72 19.50 -37.32
CA PHE A 719 -11.60 20.04 -36.28
C PHE A 719 -12.13 21.41 -36.74
N GLU A 720 -13.45 21.62 -36.68
CA GLU A 720 -14.09 22.86 -37.17
C GLU A 720 -13.62 23.25 -38.60
N GLU A 721 -13.60 22.27 -39.52
CA GLU A 721 -13.14 22.42 -40.92
C GLU A 721 -11.65 22.75 -41.10
N THR A 722 -10.86 22.80 -40.02
CA THR A 722 -9.43 23.09 -40.06
C THR A 722 -8.61 21.82 -39.85
N GLN A 723 -7.67 21.54 -40.76
CA GLN A 723 -6.74 20.42 -40.61
C GLN A 723 -5.66 20.74 -39.57
N HIS A 724 -5.46 19.82 -38.63
CA HIS A 724 -4.48 19.95 -37.55
C HIS A 724 -3.33 18.96 -37.75
N ASP A 725 -2.32 19.38 -38.51
CA ASP A 725 -1.15 18.58 -38.85
C ASP A 725 -0.14 18.38 -37.71
N GLU A 726 -0.26 19.17 -36.64
CA GLU A 726 0.60 19.06 -35.47
C GLU A 726 0.33 17.79 -34.65
N PHE A 727 -0.85 17.18 -34.81
CA PHE A 727 -1.20 15.93 -34.12
C PHE A 727 -0.82 14.71 -34.96
N VAL A 728 -0.15 13.77 -34.30
CA VAL A 728 0.21 12.46 -34.85
C VAL A 728 -0.64 11.40 -34.16
N PHE A 729 -1.14 10.47 -34.97
CA PHE A 729 -1.91 9.31 -34.53
C PHE A 729 -1.13 8.04 -34.87
N GLU A 730 -0.94 7.18 -33.88
CA GLU A 730 -0.40 5.83 -34.06
C GLU A 730 -1.53 4.83 -33.81
N GLU A 731 -1.98 4.15 -34.85
CA GLU A 731 -3.08 3.19 -34.79
C GLU A 731 -2.56 1.76 -34.95
N CYS A 732 -3.09 0.83 -34.15
CA CYS A 732 -2.82 -0.59 -34.30
C CYS A 732 -3.91 -1.47 -33.67
N HIS A 733 -3.83 -2.76 -33.94
CA HIS A 733 -4.56 -3.78 -33.20
C HIS A 733 -3.61 -4.51 -32.25
N LEU A 734 -3.97 -4.60 -30.96
CA LEU A 734 -3.22 -5.37 -29.97
C LEU A 734 -3.42 -6.88 -30.18
N ASP A 735 -4.63 -7.24 -30.60
CA ASP A 735 -5.07 -8.56 -31.03
C ASP A 735 -6.27 -8.39 -31.98
N PRO A 736 -6.86 -9.46 -32.56
CA PRO A 736 -8.00 -9.35 -33.46
C PRO A 736 -9.27 -8.70 -32.90
N TYR A 737 -9.33 -8.43 -31.59
CA TYR A 737 -10.50 -7.92 -30.89
C TYR A 737 -10.27 -6.58 -30.21
N HIS A 738 -9.05 -6.01 -30.27
CA HIS A 738 -8.73 -4.77 -29.55
C HIS A 738 -7.99 -3.78 -30.45
N ALA A 739 -8.67 -2.67 -30.79
CA ALA A 739 -8.09 -1.53 -31.48
C ALA A 739 -7.48 -0.56 -30.47
N ALA A 740 -6.31 -0.02 -30.76
CA ALA A 740 -5.62 0.97 -29.92
C ALA A 740 -5.13 2.15 -30.75
N CYS A 741 -5.15 3.33 -30.15
CA CYS A 741 -4.69 4.55 -30.78
C CYS A 741 -3.94 5.43 -29.77
N VAL A 742 -2.81 6.01 -30.21
CA VAL A 742 -2.06 7.01 -29.44
C VAL A 742 -2.06 8.33 -30.21
N CYS A 743 -2.40 9.40 -29.52
CA CYS A 743 -2.35 10.77 -30.02
C CYS A 743 -1.30 11.58 -29.26
N TYR A 744 -0.43 12.28 -29.98
CA TYR A 744 0.53 13.23 -29.41
C TYR A 744 0.86 14.33 -30.41
N LYS A 745 1.55 15.39 -29.98
CA LYS A 745 2.03 16.43 -30.90
C LYS A 745 3.43 16.12 -31.43
N ASP A 746 3.66 16.34 -32.72
CA ASP A 746 5.03 16.35 -33.30
C ASP A 746 5.76 17.65 -32.95
N ASP A 747 5.85 17.93 -31.64
CA ASP A 747 6.71 18.96 -31.07
C ASP A 747 8.19 18.58 -31.31
N LEU A 748 9.13 19.51 -31.10
CA LEU A 748 10.57 19.20 -31.16
C LEU A 748 10.91 18.06 -30.18
N LEU A 749 11.01 16.84 -30.72
CA LEU A 749 11.35 15.65 -29.96
C LEU A 749 12.75 15.81 -29.36
N GLU A 750 12.91 15.27 -28.16
CA GLU A 750 14.22 15.18 -27.54
C GLU A 750 15.11 14.23 -28.33
N ALA A 751 16.43 14.46 -28.31
CA ALA A 751 17.36 13.73 -29.17
C ALA A 751 17.30 12.19 -29.01
N GLU A 752 16.86 11.69 -27.86
CA GLU A 752 16.65 10.26 -27.57
C GLU A 752 15.34 9.68 -28.14
N CYS A 753 14.38 10.54 -28.48
CA CYS A 753 13.10 10.18 -29.08
C CYS A 753 13.08 10.38 -30.60
N GLU A 754 14.03 11.14 -31.16
CA GLU A 754 14.11 11.47 -32.61
C GLU A 754 14.08 10.23 -33.51
N GLN A 755 14.62 9.10 -33.04
CA GLN A 755 14.61 7.84 -33.79
C GLN A 755 13.21 7.29 -34.09
N HIS A 756 12.19 7.74 -33.33
CA HIS A 756 10.79 7.37 -33.46
C HIS A 756 9.98 8.38 -34.27
N ARG A 757 10.59 9.49 -34.71
CA ARG A 757 9.88 10.49 -35.50
C ARG A 757 9.40 9.90 -36.82
N GLY A 758 8.10 10.08 -37.12
CA GLY A 758 7.46 9.51 -38.31
C GLY A 758 7.49 7.98 -38.37
N LYS A 759 7.70 7.30 -37.23
CA LYS A 759 7.66 5.84 -37.14
C LYS A 759 6.71 5.42 -36.04
N CYS A 760 5.98 4.34 -36.27
CA CYS A 760 5.14 3.79 -35.22
C CYS A 760 5.99 3.12 -34.12
N ILE A 761 5.58 3.31 -32.87
CA ILE A 761 6.13 2.59 -31.74
C ILE A 761 5.17 1.44 -31.39
N PRO A 762 5.59 0.17 -31.47
CA PRO A 762 4.70 -0.94 -31.15
C PRO A 762 4.42 -1.01 -29.65
N PHE A 763 3.19 -1.37 -29.27
CA PHE A 763 2.87 -1.70 -27.89
C PHE A 763 3.65 -2.93 -27.43
N GLN A 764 4.38 -2.78 -26.34
CA GLN A 764 5.08 -3.87 -25.67
C GLN A 764 4.19 -4.45 -24.58
N LEU A 765 3.98 -5.76 -24.61
CA LEU A 765 3.29 -6.47 -23.54
C LEU A 765 4.20 -6.52 -22.31
N VAL A 766 3.76 -5.95 -21.20
CA VAL A 766 4.50 -5.94 -19.92
C VAL A 766 3.89 -6.90 -18.91
N THR A 767 4.68 -7.35 -17.93
CA THR A 767 4.21 -8.17 -16.80
C THR A 767 4.16 -7.33 -15.52
N MET A 768 3.35 -7.74 -14.53
CA MET A 768 3.34 -7.04 -13.25
C MET A 768 4.68 -7.14 -12.50
N ASP A 769 5.42 -8.24 -12.65
CA ASP A 769 6.76 -8.36 -12.06
C ASP A 769 7.71 -7.30 -12.59
N PHE A 770 7.66 -7.01 -13.90
CA PHE A 770 8.44 -5.93 -14.50
C PHE A 770 8.00 -4.56 -13.96
N VAL A 771 6.69 -4.33 -13.85
CA VAL A 771 6.12 -3.07 -13.33
C VAL A 771 6.53 -2.85 -11.86
N LEU A 772 6.58 -3.92 -11.05
CA LEU A 772 6.87 -3.87 -9.62
C LEU A 772 8.35 -4.01 -9.26
N GLN A 773 9.25 -4.22 -10.23
CA GLN A 773 10.67 -4.51 -10.00
C GLN A 773 11.38 -3.49 -9.09
N ASP A 774 11.01 -2.21 -9.19
CA ASP A 774 11.59 -1.09 -8.42
C ASP A 774 10.54 -0.40 -7.52
N ALA A 775 9.38 -1.04 -7.34
CA ALA A 775 8.29 -0.46 -6.57
C ALA A 775 8.57 -0.55 -5.07
N VAL A 776 8.43 0.58 -4.37
CA VAL A 776 8.54 0.64 -2.90
C VAL A 776 7.16 0.91 -2.30
N PRO A 777 6.85 0.34 -1.12
CA PRO A 777 5.67 0.73 -0.36
C PRO A 777 5.73 2.22 -0.01
N LEU A 778 4.68 2.96 -0.34
CA LEU A 778 4.53 4.39 -0.05
C LEU A 778 3.86 4.63 1.30
N HIS A 779 3.17 3.61 1.82
CA HIS A 779 2.54 3.65 3.12
C HIS A 779 2.71 2.30 3.85
N HIS A 780 2.75 2.43 5.17
CA HIS A 780 2.87 1.31 6.11
C HIS A 780 1.52 0.75 6.55
N GLU A 781 0.41 1.27 6.00
CA GLU A 781 -0.93 0.77 6.30
C GLU A 781 -1.02 -0.74 6.01
N GLU A 782 -1.12 -1.53 7.08
CA GLU A 782 -1.33 -2.99 7.02
C GLU A 782 -2.74 -3.35 6.53
N ALA A 783 -3.65 -2.38 6.50
CA ALA A 783 -5.08 -2.55 6.32
C ALA A 783 -5.61 -1.75 5.11
N ILE A 784 -5.00 -1.91 3.94
CA ILE A 784 -5.73 -1.56 2.71
C ILE A 784 -6.62 -2.77 2.42
N PRO A 785 -7.95 -2.70 2.64
CA PRO A 785 -8.82 -3.80 2.29
C PRO A 785 -8.71 -4.00 0.77
N VAL A 786 -8.28 -5.21 0.36
CA VAL A 786 -8.41 -5.65 -1.02
C VAL A 786 -9.90 -5.52 -1.35
N PRO A 787 -10.29 -4.73 -2.37
CA PRO A 787 -11.68 -4.61 -2.76
C PRO A 787 -12.29 -6.02 -2.87
N GLY A 788 -13.45 -6.24 -2.26
CA GLY A 788 -14.10 -7.55 -2.29
C GLY A 788 -14.27 -7.99 -3.74
N LEU A 789 -13.50 -8.98 -4.18
CA LEU A 789 -13.60 -9.61 -5.49
C LEU A 789 -14.87 -10.47 -5.53
N CYS A 790 -16.05 -9.83 -5.54
CA CYS A 790 -17.37 -10.47 -5.62
C CYS A 790 -18.30 -9.46 -6.32
N LYS A 791 -19.02 -9.74 -7.41
CA LYS A 791 -19.48 -10.99 -8.03
C LYS A 791 -19.39 -10.84 -9.55
N ALA A 792 -18.96 -11.88 -10.26
CA ALA A 792 -19.35 -12.07 -11.66
C ALA A 792 -20.88 -12.26 -11.69
N VAL A 793 -21.64 -11.19 -11.86
CA VAL A 793 -23.05 -11.30 -12.25
C VAL A 793 -23.07 -11.08 -13.76
N PRO A 794 -23.41 -12.09 -14.57
CA PRO A 794 -23.66 -11.86 -15.98
C PRO A 794 -24.92 -10.98 -16.06
N ILE A 795 -24.75 -9.70 -16.41
CA ILE A 795 -25.88 -8.79 -16.57
C ILE A 795 -26.59 -9.20 -17.86
N SER A 796 -27.81 -9.72 -17.70
CA SER A 796 -28.69 -9.94 -18.84
C SER A 796 -29.17 -8.60 -19.41
N PRO A 797 -29.57 -8.53 -20.69
CA PRO A 797 -29.81 -7.27 -21.40
C PRO A 797 -30.96 -6.39 -20.87
N LEU A 798 -31.70 -6.81 -19.83
CA LEU A 798 -32.87 -6.10 -19.31
C LEU A 798 -32.56 -5.01 -18.26
N ASP A 799 -31.36 -4.93 -17.71
CA ASP A 799 -31.05 -4.01 -16.59
C ASP A 799 -30.41 -2.67 -16.99
N PHE A 800 -30.15 -2.43 -18.28
CA PHE A 800 -29.51 -1.19 -18.73
C PHE A 800 -30.41 0.05 -18.55
N SER A 801 -31.73 -0.13 -18.63
CA SER A 801 -32.73 0.92 -18.39
C SER A 801 -32.87 1.28 -16.90
N TYR A 802 -32.55 0.36 -15.99
CA TYR A 802 -32.55 0.62 -14.54
C TYR A 802 -31.31 1.42 -14.08
N TYR A 803 -30.24 1.40 -14.89
CA TYR A 803 -28.97 2.08 -14.61
C TYR A 803 -28.99 3.58 -14.93
N LEU A 804 -29.84 4.04 -15.87
CA LEU A 804 -29.96 5.47 -16.22
C LEU A 804 -30.85 6.28 -15.25
N PHE A 805 -31.70 5.61 -14.45
CA PHE A 805 -32.62 6.27 -13.52
C PHE A 805 -32.02 6.56 -12.13
N ASN A 806 -30.84 6.01 -11.81
CA ASN A 806 -30.20 6.10 -10.48
C ASN A 806 -28.84 6.84 -10.51
N ARG A 807 -28.74 7.93 -11.27
CA ARG A 807 -27.71 8.95 -11.06
C ARG A 807 -28.25 10.12 -10.27
#